data_AF-A0A838FU90-F1
#
_entry.id   AF-A0A838FU90-F1
#
_cell.length_a   1.000
_cell.length_b   1.000
_cell.length_c   1.000
_cell.angle_alpha   90.00
_cell.angle_beta   90.00
_cell.angle_gamma   90.00
#
_symmetry.space_group_name_H-M   'P 1'
#
loop_
_entity.id
_entity.type
_entity.pdbx_description
1 polymer ?
#
loop_
_entity_poly.entity_id
_entity_poly.type
_entity_poly.pdbx_seq_one_letter_code
_entity_poly.pdbx_strand_id
1 'polypeptide(L)'
;MAPGDRDKALDTALAQIDRQYGKGSIMRLGEEGRAPVEVIPTGSIALDVALGIGGLPRGRVVEIYGPESSGKTTVALHAVANAQRAGGIAAFIDAEHALDPDYAQRLGVDTDALLVSQPDSGEQALEIADMLIRSGALDLIVIDSVAALVPRAEIEGEMGDSHMGLQARLMSQALSKMTGALSNAGTTAIFINQLREKIGVLFGCFSYGTRIQLADGTTERIGKVVNQRLPVEVMSYDAETDQIVPRRVVNWFDNGNADHFLQFTVAKSGRNGRAQFAATPNHQIRTPGGWRLAGEIFAGDRVLVAEPHRLSDQQLQVILGSLMGDGNLSPNLRGRNGVRFRLGHGAKQRAYLDWKVSLLANIGHSHYANTRGATLVDFTPLPELYELQRAVYVGDGKKYLSDEYFKALTPLALAIWYLDDGSFTVRSRGLQQRTQGGSGRIEICVEAMSAGTRARLRDYLCDVHGIEARLHMRGRAAKAVLTFTTQSSARFQQIVAPYVHPSMSYKLLPRFQGQFDVEAQFVEPTQRLVAGDVLDVHVKPPTRSMRRFDIEVEGNHNYFADGVMVHNSPETTTGGRALKFYASVRLDVRRIETLKDGTEMVGNRTRVKVAKNKCVAEGTLVFDPVTGRTHRIEDVVDGRLPVHLVAADKKDQLQVRPVRSWFDQGEQDVMGLRVRGGAQIWVTPDHMMLTDRGWVPAGELQVRDRVAQPRRFLRFGEAAPVTPDEARLIGYLIGDGYVGGKTPVAFMNVQEDLHDDVARIAADHGCNAQRRDEVQLAISHRPGERNGVLALCRWAGIWGHLAPDKQVPAAFFDPEISAEIVANLVFGLFETDGWVGREQTGALRVGYATTSEQLAHQLHWLLLRWGIGSSVHRRDPRVQRGGLVRGRRIQGKLSCWEVRVAGVDNVQAFADAIPMWGPRGRVLVEELGKSLQRHRGSQRVYLSDSATKPVLEHLRNRGVTSSLVAHWLGLEPKRARSGMHQLLGTPLLRRDRLATVAAALDDPFLHDVLADELSYRTVSEILPLRRARTFDLEVEDLHNFVADGVVVHNCAPPFKQAEMDIMYGLGISREGGLIDVGVETGLVRKAGAWYTYEGDQLGQGKENSRAFLRDNPDLADEIEKRIKEKLGVGPKVNEPPAANIDF
;
A
#
# COMPACT_ATOMS: atom_id res chain seq x y z
N MET A 1 -54.53 16.92 -18.62
CA MET A 1 -54.42 17.91 -17.54
C MET A 1 -53.69 19.11 -18.11
N ALA A 2 -54.22 20.32 -17.89
CA ALA A 2 -53.54 21.54 -18.33
C ALA A 2 -52.19 21.66 -17.57
N PRO A 3 -51.15 22.31 -18.15
CA PRO A 3 -49.82 22.40 -17.54
C PRO A 3 -49.83 22.87 -16.07
N GLY A 4 -50.71 23.83 -15.72
CA GLY A 4 -50.83 24.34 -14.34
C GLY A 4 -51.50 23.40 -13.32
N ASP A 5 -52.20 22.34 -13.76
CA ASP A 5 -52.80 21.35 -12.85
C ASP A 5 -51.76 20.35 -12.33
N ARG A 6 -50.69 20.08 -13.12
CA ARG A 6 -49.60 19.17 -12.71
C ARG A 6 -48.70 19.78 -11.65
N ASP A 7 -48.37 21.06 -11.79
CA ASP A 7 -47.55 21.77 -10.80
C ASP A 7 -48.29 21.89 -9.47
N LYS A 8 -49.60 22.18 -9.50
CA LYS A 8 -50.44 22.15 -8.29
C LYS A 8 -50.52 20.76 -7.66
N ALA A 9 -50.65 19.69 -8.45
CA ALA A 9 -50.69 18.34 -7.93
C ALA A 9 -49.33 17.91 -7.34
N LEU A 10 -48.22 18.31 -7.96
CA LEU A 10 -46.86 18.07 -7.49
C LEU A 10 -46.59 18.85 -6.20
N ASP A 11 -46.94 20.13 -6.14
CA ASP A 11 -46.76 20.95 -4.94
C ASP A 11 -47.66 20.45 -3.79
N THR A 12 -48.86 19.94 -4.12
CA THR A 12 -49.72 19.28 -3.13
C THR A 12 -49.09 17.97 -2.63
N ALA A 13 -48.50 17.17 -3.51
CA ALA A 13 -47.83 15.92 -3.14
C ALA A 13 -46.54 16.17 -2.35
N LEU A 14 -45.72 17.15 -2.73
CA LEU A 14 -44.53 17.58 -1.99
C LEU A 14 -44.92 18.10 -0.61
N ALA A 15 -45.95 18.96 -0.54
CA ALA A 15 -46.47 19.44 0.73
C ALA A 15 -47.06 18.32 1.58
N GLN A 16 -47.66 17.28 0.97
CA GLN A 16 -48.19 16.11 1.66
C GLN A 16 -47.09 15.18 2.16
N ILE A 17 -46.01 15.02 1.41
CA ILE A 17 -44.79 14.28 1.79
C ILE A 17 -44.09 15.01 2.95
N ASP A 18 -43.89 16.33 2.84
CA ASP A 18 -43.34 17.13 3.95
C ASP A 18 -44.24 17.09 5.19
N ARG A 19 -45.58 17.03 5.02
CA ARG A 19 -46.53 16.85 6.13
C ARG A 19 -46.48 15.46 6.77
N GLN A 20 -46.26 14.41 5.98
CA GLN A 20 -46.26 13.01 6.44
C GLN A 20 -44.91 12.56 6.99
N TYR A 21 -43.80 13.06 6.44
CA TYR A 21 -42.46 12.54 6.67
C TYR A 21 -41.47 13.61 7.19
N GLY A 22 -41.93 14.85 7.37
CA GLY A 22 -41.15 15.98 7.88
C GLY A 22 -40.53 16.84 6.78
N LYS A 23 -40.30 18.13 7.08
CA LYS A 23 -39.62 19.07 6.17
C LYS A 23 -38.25 18.53 5.79
N GLY A 24 -37.95 18.45 4.48
CA GLY A 24 -36.66 17.98 3.97
C GLY A 24 -36.60 16.47 3.71
N SER A 25 -37.72 15.75 3.88
CA SER A 25 -37.89 14.37 3.42
C SER A 25 -37.85 14.24 1.90
N ILE A 26 -38.10 15.33 1.18
CA ILE A 26 -37.94 15.49 -0.26
C ILE A 26 -37.51 16.93 -0.57
N MET A 27 -36.53 17.12 -1.46
CA MET A 27 -36.02 18.45 -1.81
C MET A 27 -35.68 18.51 -3.30
N ARG A 28 -35.84 19.70 -3.91
CA ARG A 28 -35.53 19.92 -5.32
C ARG A 28 -34.01 20.06 -5.47
N LEU A 29 -33.43 19.31 -6.39
CA LEU A 29 -31.98 19.12 -6.55
C LEU A 29 -31.18 20.41 -6.87
N GLY A 30 -31.85 21.53 -7.15
CA GLY A 30 -31.24 22.82 -7.51
C GLY A 30 -31.20 23.86 -6.40
N GLU A 31 -31.68 23.56 -5.18
CA GLU A 31 -31.35 24.39 -4.01
C GLU A 31 -29.88 24.13 -3.63
N GLU A 32 -28.99 25.05 -4.06
CA GLU A 32 -27.60 25.10 -3.63
C GLU A 32 -27.53 25.23 -2.10
N GLY A 33 -26.90 24.26 -1.43
CA GLY A 33 -26.65 24.36 0.01
C GLY A 33 -26.63 23.03 0.75
N ARG A 34 -25.71 22.11 0.41
CA ARG A 34 -25.22 21.20 1.46
C ARG A 34 -24.23 22.00 2.30
N ALA A 35 -24.68 22.43 3.47
CA ALA A 35 -23.83 23.12 4.43
C ALA A 35 -22.56 22.30 4.70
N PRO A 36 -21.39 22.95 4.93
CA PRO A 36 -20.20 22.28 5.41
C PRO A 36 -20.53 21.40 6.62
N VAL A 37 -19.78 20.31 6.83
CA VAL A 37 -19.98 19.43 8.00
C VAL A 37 -19.91 20.31 9.25
N GLU A 38 -21.05 20.47 9.93
CA GLU A 38 -21.10 21.25 11.15
C GLU A 38 -20.29 20.55 12.23
N VAL A 39 -19.60 21.32 13.06
CA VAL A 39 -18.70 20.80 14.08
C VAL A 39 -18.96 21.41 15.45
N ILE A 40 -18.69 20.63 16.49
CA ILE A 40 -18.68 21.07 17.89
C ILE A 40 -17.20 21.23 18.30
N PRO A 41 -16.74 22.43 18.69
CA PRO A 41 -15.36 22.64 19.13
C PRO A 41 -15.00 21.74 20.33
N THR A 42 -13.77 21.23 20.38
CA THR A 42 -13.32 20.37 21.48
C THR A 42 -12.87 21.15 22.71
N GLY A 43 -12.65 22.46 22.59
CA GLY A 43 -12.07 23.30 23.64
C GLY A 43 -10.54 23.27 23.65
N SER A 44 -9.91 22.49 22.77
CA SER A 44 -8.47 22.47 22.54
C SER A 44 -8.17 22.81 21.09
N ILE A 45 -7.52 23.96 20.86
CA ILE A 45 -7.10 24.37 19.51
C ILE A 45 -6.20 23.31 18.86
N ALA A 46 -5.31 22.68 19.65
CA ALA A 46 -4.44 21.63 19.17
C ALA A 46 -5.24 20.40 18.69
N LEU A 47 -6.30 20.03 19.42
CA LEU A 47 -7.16 18.90 19.03
C LEU A 47 -8.08 19.25 17.85
N ASP A 48 -8.65 20.45 17.81
CA ASP A 48 -9.48 20.93 16.69
C ASP A 48 -8.68 20.96 15.37
N VAL A 49 -7.42 21.40 15.44
CA VAL A 49 -6.45 21.34 14.33
C VAL A 49 -6.10 19.89 13.98
N ALA A 50 -5.91 19.04 14.99
CA ALA A 50 -5.59 17.62 14.79
C ALA A 50 -6.74 16.85 14.12
N LEU A 51 -7.99 17.21 14.40
CA LEU A 51 -9.18 16.64 13.77
C LEU A 51 -9.30 17.00 12.28
N GLY A 52 -8.72 18.14 11.88
CA GLY A 52 -8.67 18.65 10.51
C GLY A 52 -9.94 19.33 10.02
N ILE A 53 -11.08 19.12 10.70
CA ILE A 53 -12.36 19.77 10.41
C ILE A 53 -12.70 20.88 11.42
N GLY A 54 -11.83 21.15 12.38
CA GLY A 54 -12.01 22.21 13.38
C GLY A 54 -12.87 21.83 14.61
N GLY A 55 -13.26 20.56 14.75
CA GLY A 55 -14.01 20.08 15.92
C GLY A 55 -14.57 18.67 15.72
N LEU A 56 -15.45 18.25 16.62
CA LEU A 56 -16.15 16.98 16.54
C LEU A 56 -17.31 17.07 15.52
N PRO A 57 -17.48 16.08 14.62
CA PRO A 57 -18.50 16.15 13.59
C PRO A 57 -19.92 15.98 14.14
N ARG A 58 -20.85 16.85 13.71
CA ARG A 58 -22.30 16.71 13.95
C ARG A 58 -22.92 15.54 13.23
N GLY A 59 -23.95 14.94 13.83
CA GLY A 59 -24.68 13.80 13.29
C GLY A 59 -23.89 12.49 13.23
N ARG A 60 -22.77 12.37 13.96
CA ARG A 60 -21.84 11.24 13.90
C ARG A 60 -21.52 10.66 15.27
N VAL A 61 -20.99 9.43 15.25
CA VAL A 61 -20.44 8.74 16.43
C VAL A 61 -18.96 9.09 16.60
N VAL A 62 -18.57 9.46 17.82
CA VAL A 62 -17.19 9.73 18.25
C VAL A 62 -16.86 8.78 19.41
N GLU A 63 -15.72 8.10 19.36
CA GLU A 63 -15.22 7.29 20.49
C GLU A 63 -14.04 8.02 21.16
N ILE A 64 -14.11 8.23 22.46
CA ILE A 64 -13.00 8.73 23.29
C ILE A 64 -12.57 7.59 24.21
N TYR A 65 -11.35 7.09 24.04
CA TYR A 65 -10.86 5.95 24.80
C TYR A 65 -9.45 6.17 25.36
N GLY A 66 -9.09 5.45 26.42
CA GLY A 66 -7.81 5.65 27.11
C GLY A 66 -7.81 5.11 28.55
N PRO A 67 -6.65 5.11 29.23
CA PRO A 67 -6.52 4.66 30.61
C PRO A 67 -7.40 5.46 31.58
N GLU A 68 -7.62 4.96 32.78
CA GLU A 68 -8.26 5.72 33.87
C GLU A 68 -7.50 7.03 34.15
N SER A 69 -8.21 8.07 34.56
CA SER A 69 -7.63 9.39 34.87
C SER A 69 -6.81 10.07 33.75
N SER A 70 -6.99 9.64 32.48
CA SER A 70 -6.31 10.24 31.31
C SER A 70 -6.94 11.55 30.83
N GLY A 71 -8.16 11.88 31.28
CA GLY A 71 -8.89 13.09 30.88
C GLY A 71 -10.03 12.87 29.88
N LYS A 72 -10.48 11.63 29.65
CA LYS A 72 -11.57 11.30 28.71
C LYS A 72 -12.86 12.10 28.97
N THR A 73 -13.39 12.01 30.19
CA THR A 73 -14.59 12.72 30.62
C THR A 73 -14.39 14.23 30.55
N THR A 74 -13.19 14.73 30.84
CA THR A 74 -12.86 16.16 30.69
C THR A 74 -12.98 16.62 29.23
N VAL A 75 -12.44 15.86 28.27
CA VAL A 75 -12.61 16.19 26.84
C VAL A 75 -14.09 16.18 26.42
N ALA A 76 -14.88 15.22 26.91
CA ALA A 76 -16.31 15.18 26.61
C ALA A 76 -17.09 16.35 27.25
N LEU A 77 -16.80 16.72 28.49
CA LEU A 77 -17.42 17.85 29.18
C LEU A 77 -17.08 19.20 28.52
N HIS A 78 -15.87 19.37 27.99
CA HIS A 78 -15.56 20.55 27.18
C HIS A 78 -16.39 20.60 25.89
N ALA A 79 -16.61 19.46 25.22
CA ALA A 79 -17.51 19.41 24.07
C ALA A 79 -18.96 19.76 24.45
N VAL A 80 -19.43 19.31 25.62
CA VAL A 80 -20.74 19.69 26.19
C VAL A 80 -20.83 21.19 26.45
N ALA A 81 -19.85 21.76 27.17
CA ALA A 81 -19.82 23.20 27.46
C ALA A 81 -19.81 24.04 26.18
N ASN A 82 -19.07 23.61 25.15
CA ASN A 82 -19.02 24.29 23.86
C ASN A 82 -20.34 24.18 23.08
N ALA A 83 -20.99 23.02 23.12
CA ALA A 83 -22.31 22.83 22.50
C ALA A 83 -23.38 23.72 23.18
N GLN A 84 -23.41 23.75 24.52
CA GLN A 84 -24.33 24.60 25.28
C GLN A 84 -24.05 26.09 25.06
N ARG A 85 -22.78 26.50 25.02
CA ARG A 85 -22.41 27.90 24.71
C ARG A 85 -22.88 28.34 23.33
N ALA A 86 -22.96 27.41 22.37
CA ALA A 86 -23.54 27.65 21.06
C ALA A 86 -25.08 27.63 21.04
N GLY A 87 -25.73 27.52 22.21
CA GLY A 87 -27.18 27.45 22.37
C GLY A 87 -27.77 26.04 22.18
N GLY A 88 -26.94 25.01 22.08
CA GLY A 88 -27.37 23.63 21.86
C GLY A 88 -27.75 22.88 23.14
N ILE A 89 -28.54 21.82 22.99
CA ILE A 89 -28.97 20.95 24.09
C ILE A 89 -28.07 19.73 24.16
N ALA A 90 -27.54 19.46 25.35
CA ALA A 90 -26.71 18.30 25.61
C ALA A 90 -27.37 17.33 26.60
N ALA A 91 -27.08 16.04 26.44
CA ALA A 91 -27.42 15.02 27.43
C ALA A 91 -26.21 14.18 27.82
N PHE A 92 -26.24 13.66 29.04
CA PHE A 92 -25.19 12.84 29.63
C PHE A 92 -25.81 11.58 30.23
N ILE A 93 -25.47 10.43 29.66
CA ILE A 93 -25.83 9.12 30.19
C ILE A 93 -24.67 8.65 31.07
N ASP A 94 -24.80 8.88 32.37
CA ASP A 94 -23.81 8.55 33.40
C ASP A 94 -24.06 7.12 33.89
N ALA A 95 -23.60 6.15 33.09
CA ALA A 95 -23.64 4.73 33.43
C ALA A 95 -22.61 4.37 34.52
N GLU A 96 -21.54 5.16 34.69
CA GLU A 96 -20.57 4.96 35.79
C GLU A 96 -21.05 5.54 37.13
N HIS A 97 -22.13 6.33 37.16
CA HIS A 97 -22.61 7.07 38.33
C HIS A 97 -21.51 7.93 38.97
N ALA A 98 -20.65 8.53 38.14
CA ALA A 98 -19.41 9.18 38.55
C ALA A 98 -19.29 10.64 38.07
N LEU A 99 -20.34 11.20 37.46
CA LEU A 99 -20.33 12.61 37.03
C LEU A 99 -20.36 13.55 38.24
N ASP A 100 -19.37 14.45 38.33
CA ASP A 100 -19.28 15.51 39.34
C ASP A 100 -19.90 16.81 38.79
N PRO A 101 -21.06 17.28 39.31
CA PRO A 101 -21.71 18.50 38.85
C PRO A 101 -20.89 19.77 39.11
N ASP A 102 -20.18 19.85 40.25
CA ASP A 102 -19.39 21.03 40.62
C ASP A 102 -18.20 21.16 39.66
N TYR A 103 -17.57 20.04 39.30
CA TYR A 103 -16.51 20.02 38.31
C TYR A 103 -17.04 20.39 36.91
N ALA A 104 -18.17 19.82 36.48
CA ALA A 104 -18.80 20.16 35.20
C ALA A 104 -19.10 21.68 35.11
N GLN A 105 -19.67 22.25 36.17
CA GLN A 105 -19.97 23.68 36.23
C GLN A 105 -18.70 24.55 36.09
N ARG A 106 -17.59 24.16 36.74
CA ARG A 106 -16.29 24.85 36.59
C ARG A 106 -15.74 24.79 35.17
N LEU A 107 -16.03 23.74 34.41
CA LEU A 107 -15.67 23.63 32.99
C LEU A 107 -16.58 24.47 32.07
N GLY A 108 -17.58 25.15 32.63
CA GLY A 108 -18.53 25.98 31.91
C GLY A 108 -19.72 25.22 31.33
N VAL A 109 -20.02 24.04 31.88
CA VAL A 109 -21.27 23.32 31.59
C VAL A 109 -22.41 23.98 32.37
N ASP A 110 -23.50 24.27 31.69
CA ASP A 110 -24.75 24.67 32.34
C ASP A 110 -25.42 23.40 32.90
N THR A 111 -25.21 23.16 34.20
CA THR A 111 -25.73 21.98 34.91
C THR A 111 -27.25 22.00 35.08
N ASP A 112 -27.87 23.18 35.07
CA ASP A 112 -29.32 23.32 35.19
C ASP A 112 -30.02 22.92 33.87
N ALA A 113 -29.35 23.14 32.74
CA ALA A 113 -29.82 22.78 31.41
C ALA A 113 -29.32 21.41 30.89
N LEU A 114 -28.37 20.76 31.57
CA LEU A 114 -27.83 19.46 31.16
C LEU A 114 -28.79 18.32 31.51
N LEU A 115 -29.24 17.56 30.52
CA LEU A 115 -30.05 16.37 30.75
C LEU A 115 -29.17 15.21 31.22
N VAL A 116 -29.29 14.81 32.49
CA VAL A 116 -28.53 13.68 33.04
C VAL A 116 -29.44 12.46 33.24
N SER A 117 -28.99 11.30 32.80
CA SER A 117 -29.65 10.01 33.06
C SER A 117 -28.66 9.05 33.70
N GLN A 118 -29.11 8.38 34.76
CA GLN A 118 -28.37 7.35 35.48
C GLN A 118 -29.12 6.01 35.34
N PRO A 119 -28.85 5.24 34.27
CA PRO A 119 -29.61 4.04 33.94
C PRO A 119 -29.19 2.83 34.79
N ASP A 120 -30.13 1.93 35.06
CA ASP A 120 -29.90 0.69 35.82
C ASP A 120 -29.31 -0.43 34.95
N SER A 121 -29.35 -0.32 33.63
CA SER A 121 -28.86 -1.34 32.68
C SER A 121 -28.39 -0.76 31.36
N GLY A 122 -27.53 -1.51 30.66
CA GLY A 122 -27.01 -1.14 29.34
C GLY A 122 -28.10 -0.99 28.28
N GLU A 123 -29.12 -1.86 28.29
CA GLU A 123 -30.28 -1.74 27.38
C GLU A 123 -31.02 -0.42 27.63
N GLN A 124 -31.33 -0.11 28.88
CA GLN A 124 -32.04 1.11 29.26
C GLN A 124 -31.23 2.36 28.88
N ALA A 125 -29.92 2.36 29.11
CA ALA A 125 -29.03 3.45 28.74
C ALA A 125 -29.10 3.76 27.23
N LEU A 126 -29.03 2.72 26.39
CA LEU A 126 -29.04 2.85 24.94
C LEU A 126 -30.45 3.18 24.40
N GLU A 127 -31.51 2.68 25.03
CA GLU A 127 -32.90 3.06 24.70
C GLU A 127 -33.18 4.52 25.01
N ILE A 128 -32.76 5.01 26.19
CA ILE A 128 -32.88 6.43 26.55
C ILE A 128 -32.09 7.29 25.54
N ALA A 129 -30.86 6.88 25.20
CA ALA A 129 -30.07 7.59 24.20
C ALA A 129 -30.77 7.63 22.84
N ASP A 130 -31.29 6.50 22.33
CA ASP A 130 -32.03 6.45 21.06
C ASP A 130 -33.32 7.30 21.09
N MET A 131 -34.06 7.31 22.20
CA MET A 131 -35.23 8.17 22.38
C MET A 131 -34.86 9.66 22.33
N LEU A 132 -33.80 10.07 23.04
CA LEU A 132 -33.32 11.44 23.05
C LEU A 132 -32.83 11.87 21.66
N ILE A 133 -32.09 11.03 20.95
CA ILE A 133 -31.63 11.32 19.57
C ILE A 133 -32.84 11.49 18.63
N ARG A 134 -33.82 10.58 18.70
CA ARG A 134 -35.02 10.63 17.83
C ARG A 134 -35.92 11.83 18.11
N SER A 135 -35.80 12.47 19.28
CA SER A 135 -36.52 13.71 19.55
C SER A 135 -36.12 14.85 18.61
N GLY A 136 -34.92 14.78 18.01
CA GLY A 136 -34.36 15.82 17.16
C GLY A 136 -33.97 17.10 17.91
N ALA A 137 -34.09 17.12 19.25
CA ALA A 137 -33.83 18.30 20.07
C ALA A 137 -32.38 18.36 20.59
N LEU A 138 -31.65 17.24 20.58
CA LEU A 138 -30.30 17.17 21.11
C LEU A 138 -29.24 17.47 20.05
N ASP A 139 -28.24 18.25 20.43
CA ASP A 139 -27.05 18.52 19.63
C ASP A 139 -25.90 17.57 19.97
N LEU A 140 -25.82 17.17 21.24
CA LEU A 140 -24.76 16.30 21.74
C LEU A 140 -25.30 15.34 22.81
N ILE A 141 -24.92 14.08 22.72
CA ILE A 141 -25.14 13.09 23.78
C ILE A 141 -23.82 12.41 24.14
N VAL A 142 -23.51 12.35 25.44
CA VAL A 142 -22.35 11.64 25.97
C VAL A 142 -22.82 10.37 26.68
N ILE A 143 -22.15 9.25 26.44
CA ILE A 143 -22.37 7.99 27.13
C ILE A 143 -21.09 7.64 27.89
N ASP A 144 -21.11 7.81 29.21
CA ASP A 144 -19.97 7.59 30.11
C ASP A 144 -20.26 6.48 31.12
N SER A 145 -19.66 5.29 31.03
CA SER A 145 -18.83 4.78 29.95
C SER A 145 -19.40 3.49 29.38
N VAL A 146 -18.96 3.13 28.17
CA VAL A 146 -19.32 1.87 27.51
C VAL A 146 -19.01 0.66 28.40
N ALA A 147 -17.97 0.74 29.22
CA ALA A 147 -17.60 -0.34 30.13
C ALA A 147 -18.67 -0.60 31.20
N ALA A 148 -19.46 0.42 31.57
CA ALA A 148 -20.52 0.36 32.55
C ALA A 148 -21.91 0.02 31.95
N LEU A 149 -22.01 -0.17 30.62
CA LEU A 149 -23.23 -0.63 29.96
C LEU A 149 -23.41 -2.13 30.17
N VAL A 150 -23.79 -2.54 31.39
CA VAL A 150 -23.97 -3.95 31.77
C VAL A 150 -25.36 -4.44 31.34
N PRO A 151 -25.48 -5.52 30.54
CA PRO A 151 -26.78 -6.06 30.13
C PRO A 151 -27.64 -6.50 31.32
N ARG A 152 -28.97 -6.32 31.27
CA ARG A 152 -29.89 -6.77 32.35
C ARG A 152 -29.67 -8.22 32.77
N ALA A 153 -29.46 -9.11 31.80
CA ALA A 153 -29.23 -10.53 32.05
C ALA A 153 -27.98 -10.81 32.90
N GLU A 154 -26.98 -9.92 32.87
CA GLU A 154 -25.77 -10.01 33.69
C GLU A 154 -25.98 -9.40 35.09
N ILE A 155 -26.87 -8.41 35.22
CA ILE A 155 -27.24 -7.79 36.51
C ILE A 155 -28.16 -8.71 37.33
N GLU A 156 -29.09 -9.40 36.68
CA GLU A 156 -30.04 -10.34 37.31
C GLU A 156 -29.42 -11.72 37.59
N GLY A 157 -28.25 -12.02 37.01
CA GLY A 157 -27.51 -13.28 37.19
C GLY A 157 -26.76 -13.37 38.52
N GLU A 158 -26.29 -14.58 38.87
CA GLU A 158 -25.48 -14.75 40.08
C GLU A 158 -24.02 -14.30 39.85
N MET A 159 -23.36 -13.80 40.90
CA MET A 159 -21.94 -13.41 40.83
C MET A 159 -21.06 -14.61 40.44
N GLY A 160 -20.62 -14.64 39.19
CA GLY A 160 -19.79 -15.72 38.63
C GLY A 160 -20.40 -16.42 37.40
N ASP A 161 -21.63 -16.10 37.02
CA ASP A 161 -22.26 -16.63 35.80
C ASP A 161 -21.52 -16.18 34.53
N SER A 162 -21.23 -17.14 33.65
CA SER A 162 -20.45 -16.89 32.44
C SER A 162 -21.34 -16.42 31.29
N HIS A 163 -21.44 -15.10 31.10
CA HIS A 163 -22.14 -14.51 29.96
C HIS A 163 -21.16 -13.99 28.89
N MET A 164 -20.79 -14.86 27.95
CA MET A 164 -19.82 -14.50 26.91
C MET A 164 -20.41 -13.57 25.85
N GLY A 165 -19.95 -12.31 25.83
CA GLY A 165 -20.12 -11.38 24.71
C GLY A 165 -21.48 -10.70 24.59
N LEU A 166 -22.31 -10.68 25.64
CA LEU A 166 -23.59 -9.99 25.64
C LEU A 166 -23.45 -8.48 25.40
N GLN A 167 -22.54 -7.81 26.12
CA GLN A 167 -22.28 -6.37 25.97
C GLN A 167 -21.88 -5.98 24.52
N ALA A 168 -21.03 -6.78 23.86
CA ALA A 168 -20.62 -6.52 22.48
C ALA A 168 -21.78 -6.69 21.47
N ARG A 169 -22.68 -7.64 21.71
CA ARG A 169 -23.89 -7.85 20.89
C ARG A 169 -24.88 -6.70 21.07
N LEU A 170 -25.11 -6.28 22.31
CA LEU A 170 -25.95 -5.14 22.66
C LEU A 170 -25.47 -3.87 21.93
N MET A 171 -24.18 -3.55 22.04
CA MET A 171 -23.58 -2.39 21.37
C MET A 171 -23.72 -2.44 19.84
N SER A 172 -23.49 -3.61 19.23
CA SER A 172 -23.61 -3.76 17.77
C SER A 172 -25.04 -3.51 17.28
N GLN A 173 -26.04 -4.00 18.01
CA GLN A 173 -27.45 -3.80 17.68
C GLN A 173 -27.89 -2.35 17.88
N ALA A 174 -27.46 -1.71 18.97
CA ALA A 174 -27.82 -0.32 19.25
C ALA A 174 -27.20 0.65 18.23
N LEU A 175 -25.89 0.54 17.97
CA LEU A 175 -25.21 1.43 17.01
C LEU A 175 -25.79 1.32 15.60
N SER A 176 -26.14 0.09 15.15
CA SER A 176 -26.81 -0.12 13.86
C SER A 176 -28.14 0.63 13.74
N LYS A 177 -28.91 0.74 14.84
CA LYS A 177 -30.19 1.46 14.87
C LYS A 177 -30.04 2.98 15.03
N MET A 178 -29.06 3.42 15.82
CA MET A 178 -28.88 4.83 16.20
C MET A 178 -28.20 5.66 15.10
N THR A 179 -27.30 5.07 14.30
CA THR A 179 -26.47 5.83 13.34
C THR A 179 -27.30 6.63 12.32
N GLY A 180 -28.40 6.05 11.81
CA GLY A 180 -29.31 6.75 10.91
C GLY A 180 -30.09 7.89 11.60
N ALA A 181 -30.48 7.69 12.86
CA ALA A 181 -31.17 8.70 13.65
C ALA A 181 -30.26 9.89 13.98
N LEU A 182 -29.00 9.62 14.35
CA LEU A 182 -27.98 10.64 14.60
C LEU A 182 -27.77 11.55 13.38
N SER A 183 -27.63 10.97 12.20
CA SER A 183 -27.44 11.75 10.97
C SER A 183 -28.64 12.63 10.62
N ASN A 184 -29.86 12.16 10.89
CA ASN A 184 -31.08 12.92 10.59
C ASN A 184 -31.34 14.03 11.60
N ALA A 185 -31.02 13.79 12.88
CA ALA A 185 -31.18 14.76 13.96
C ALA A 185 -30.03 15.78 14.04
N GLY A 186 -28.88 15.50 13.41
CA GLY A 186 -27.67 16.31 13.56
C GLY A 186 -26.96 16.11 14.91
N THR A 187 -27.45 15.22 15.76
CA THR A 187 -26.89 14.95 17.10
C THR A 187 -25.54 14.23 17.00
N THR A 188 -24.50 14.73 17.68
CA THR A 188 -23.24 14.01 17.89
C THR A 188 -23.38 13.06 19.08
N ALA A 189 -22.94 11.80 18.93
CA ALA A 189 -22.86 10.85 20.04
C ALA A 189 -21.41 10.57 20.42
N ILE A 190 -21.01 10.98 21.64
CA ILE A 190 -19.70 10.66 22.22
C ILE A 190 -19.84 9.42 23.10
N PHE A 191 -19.10 8.37 22.77
CA PHE A 191 -18.94 7.20 23.64
C PHE A 191 -17.59 7.29 24.34
N ILE A 192 -17.61 7.36 25.67
CA ILE A 192 -16.40 7.22 26.48
C ILE A 192 -16.18 5.74 26.72
N ASN A 193 -14.96 5.29 26.50
CA ASN A 193 -14.58 3.91 26.72
C ASN A 193 -13.28 3.82 27.51
N GLN A 194 -13.13 2.75 28.27
CA GLN A 194 -11.90 2.47 28.98
C GLN A 194 -11.05 1.50 28.16
N LEU A 195 -9.73 1.69 28.24
CA LEU A 195 -8.82 0.60 27.88
C LEU A 195 -8.94 -0.44 28.99
N ARG A 196 -9.34 -1.66 28.62
CA ARG A 196 -9.20 -2.83 29.47
C ARG A 196 -8.17 -3.77 28.88
N GLU A 197 -7.33 -4.29 29.76
CA GLU A 197 -6.61 -5.52 29.45
C GLU A 197 -7.64 -6.63 29.25
N LYS A 198 -7.48 -7.42 28.19
CA LYS A 198 -8.43 -8.50 27.87
C LYS A 198 -8.33 -9.63 28.90
N ILE A 199 -9.06 -9.52 30.00
CA ILE A 199 -9.44 -10.71 30.75
C ILE A 199 -10.58 -11.37 29.96
N GLY A 200 -10.27 -12.48 29.29
CA GLY A 200 -11.26 -13.29 28.58
C GLY A 200 -11.28 -13.16 27.05
N VAL A 201 -10.47 -12.28 26.44
CA VAL A 201 -10.29 -12.31 24.99
C VAL A 201 -8.88 -12.75 24.65
N LEU A 202 -8.81 -14.05 24.33
CA LEU A 202 -7.74 -14.81 23.70
C LEU A 202 -6.90 -14.01 22.67
N PHE A 203 -5.85 -13.34 23.11
CA PHE A 203 -4.59 -13.25 22.37
C PHE A 203 -3.64 -14.28 22.96
N GLY A 204 -2.83 -14.93 22.12
CA GLY A 204 -2.26 -16.20 22.53
C GLY A 204 -1.30 -16.11 23.71
N CYS A 205 -1.12 -17.22 24.40
CA CYS A 205 -0.31 -17.30 25.61
C CYS A 205 0.64 -18.50 25.53
N PHE A 206 1.59 -18.54 26.44
CA PHE A 206 2.55 -19.63 26.53
C PHE A 206 2.18 -20.67 27.59
N SER A 207 2.64 -21.90 27.38
CA SER A 207 2.62 -22.92 28.43
C SER A 207 3.60 -22.55 29.54
N TYR A 208 3.33 -23.00 30.79
CA TYR A 208 4.18 -22.73 31.96
C TYR A 208 5.69 -22.91 31.71
N GLY A 209 6.05 -23.96 30.97
CA GLY A 209 7.44 -24.35 30.73
C GLY A 209 8.18 -23.55 29.66
N THR A 210 7.51 -22.66 28.93
CA THR A 210 8.16 -21.82 27.92
C THR A 210 9.18 -20.91 28.60
N ARG A 211 10.39 -20.84 28.03
CA ARG A 211 11.48 -20.01 28.54
C ARG A 211 11.48 -18.66 27.84
N ILE A 212 11.66 -17.59 28.61
CA ILE A 212 11.88 -16.23 28.09
C ILE A 212 13.32 -15.81 28.33
N GLN A 213 13.87 -14.97 27.46
CA GLN A 213 15.24 -14.50 27.54
C GLN A 213 15.34 -13.24 28.40
N LEU A 214 16.16 -13.29 29.46
CA LEU A 214 16.38 -12.17 30.37
C LEU A 214 17.54 -11.28 29.91
N ALA A 215 17.58 -10.04 30.41
CA ALA A 215 18.62 -9.05 30.10
C ALA A 215 20.05 -9.49 30.47
N ASP A 216 20.19 -10.31 31.52
CA ASP A 216 21.47 -10.85 31.99
C ASP A 216 22.00 -12.02 31.14
N GLY A 217 21.30 -12.36 30.04
CA GLY A 217 21.64 -13.47 29.16
C GLY A 217 21.16 -14.84 29.64
N THR A 218 20.52 -14.93 30.81
CA THR A 218 19.90 -16.16 31.31
C THR A 218 18.48 -16.36 30.73
N THR A 219 17.86 -17.50 31.06
CA THR A 219 16.46 -17.77 30.68
C THR A 219 15.66 -18.23 31.89
N GLU A 220 14.41 -17.80 31.97
CA GLU A 220 13.50 -18.18 33.05
C GLU A 220 12.16 -18.68 32.51
N ARG A 221 11.46 -19.53 33.25
CA ARG A 221 10.14 -20.03 32.84
C ARG A 221 9.10 -18.92 32.97
N ILE A 222 8.33 -18.67 31.91
CA ILE A 222 7.30 -17.63 31.92
C ILE A 222 6.27 -17.85 33.04
N GLY A 223 5.87 -19.09 33.30
CA GLY A 223 4.94 -19.39 34.38
C GLY A 223 5.51 -19.10 35.78
N LYS A 224 6.83 -19.15 35.97
CA LYS A 224 7.47 -18.72 37.23
C LYS A 224 7.50 -17.18 37.32
N VAL A 225 7.89 -16.52 36.23
CA VAL A 225 7.92 -15.04 36.14
C VAL A 225 6.54 -14.46 36.45
N VAL A 226 5.48 -15.03 35.87
CA VAL A 226 4.10 -14.61 36.11
C VAL A 226 3.64 -14.92 37.52
N ASN A 227 3.73 -16.18 37.97
CA ASN A 227 3.17 -16.57 39.27
C ASN A 227 3.85 -15.88 40.46
N GLN A 228 5.13 -15.55 40.33
CA GLN A 228 5.91 -14.87 41.37
C GLN A 228 6.04 -13.37 41.14
N ARG A 229 5.46 -12.84 40.06
CA ARG A 229 5.58 -11.43 39.62
C ARG A 229 7.03 -10.92 39.69
N LEU A 230 7.95 -11.67 39.09
CA LEU A 230 9.37 -11.36 39.19
C LEU A 230 9.67 -10.03 38.46
N PRO A 231 10.34 -9.06 39.11
CA PRO A 231 10.67 -7.77 38.53
C PRO A 231 11.93 -7.88 37.64
N VAL A 232 11.80 -8.61 36.54
CA VAL A 232 12.91 -8.90 35.62
C VAL A 232 12.84 -8.01 34.38
N GLU A 233 14.00 -7.84 33.75
CA GLU A 233 14.11 -7.29 32.40
C GLU A 233 14.26 -8.44 31.40
N VAL A 234 13.52 -8.35 30.31
CA VAL A 234 13.56 -9.30 29.21
C VAL A 234 14.15 -8.64 27.98
N MET A 235 14.79 -9.44 27.13
CA MET A 235 15.22 -8.94 25.83
C MET A 235 14.00 -8.64 24.97
N SER A 236 14.01 -7.48 24.32
CA SER A 236 13.00 -6.99 23.40
C SER A 236 13.69 -6.41 22.16
N TYR A 237 12.98 -6.31 21.04
CA TYR A 237 13.50 -5.70 19.82
C TYR A 237 12.91 -4.31 19.63
N ASP A 238 13.76 -3.33 19.36
CA ASP A 238 13.40 -1.96 19.08
C ASP A 238 13.47 -1.70 17.57
N ALA A 239 12.31 -1.42 16.98
CA ALA A 239 12.19 -1.25 15.54
C ALA A 239 12.75 0.09 15.03
N GLU A 240 12.84 1.12 15.89
CA GLU A 240 13.36 2.43 15.49
C GLU A 240 14.89 2.42 15.38
N THR A 241 15.53 1.69 16.30
CA THR A 241 16.99 1.61 16.38
C THR A 241 17.60 0.35 15.74
N ASP A 242 16.76 -0.62 15.34
CA ASP A 242 17.16 -1.95 14.86
C ASP A 242 18.08 -2.70 15.85
N GLN A 243 17.74 -2.61 17.15
CA GLN A 243 18.54 -3.20 18.23
C GLN A 243 17.71 -4.07 19.16
N ILE A 244 18.35 -5.11 19.70
CA ILE A 244 17.79 -5.93 20.77
C ILE A 244 18.20 -5.31 22.11
N VAL A 245 17.22 -4.77 22.83
CA VAL A 245 17.40 -3.98 24.06
C VAL A 245 16.68 -4.61 25.24
N PRO A 246 17.19 -4.45 26.48
CA PRO A 246 16.48 -4.87 27.67
C PRO A 246 15.25 -3.99 27.90
N ARG A 247 14.10 -4.58 28.24
CA ARG A 247 12.88 -3.89 28.64
C ARG A 247 12.32 -4.51 29.91
N ARG A 248 11.80 -3.68 30.80
CA ARG A 248 11.20 -4.14 32.07
C ARG A 248 9.88 -4.84 31.80
N VAL A 249 9.63 -5.93 32.53
CA VAL A 249 8.29 -6.51 32.60
C VAL A 249 7.42 -5.59 33.44
N VAL A 250 6.31 -5.12 32.87
CA VAL A 250 5.39 -4.18 33.52
C VAL A 250 4.11 -4.86 34.01
N ASN A 251 3.65 -5.91 33.33
CA ASN A 251 2.46 -6.70 33.73
C ASN A 251 2.68 -8.22 33.57
N TRP A 252 1.95 -9.01 34.37
CA TRP A 252 2.04 -10.48 34.43
C TRP A 252 0.66 -11.12 34.30
N PHE A 253 0.48 -12.03 33.35
CA PHE A 253 -0.83 -12.60 33.01
C PHE A 253 -0.90 -14.12 33.23
N ASP A 254 -1.79 -14.58 34.11
CA ASP A 254 -2.27 -15.97 34.17
C ASP A 254 -3.70 -16.02 33.61
N ASN A 255 -3.81 -16.40 32.35
CA ASN A 255 -5.03 -16.33 31.56
C ASN A 255 -5.87 -17.61 31.64
N GLY A 256 -5.76 -18.41 32.71
CA GLY A 256 -6.55 -19.64 32.88
C GLY A 256 -6.13 -20.76 31.92
N ASN A 257 -6.99 -21.76 31.69
CA ASN A 257 -6.60 -22.96 30.93
C ASN A 257 -6.68 -22.77 29.40
N ALA A 258 -5.74 -23.39 28.67
CA ALA A 258 -5.77 -23.54 27.22
C ALA A 258 -6.45 -24.85 26.82
N ASP A 259 -7.18 -24.84 25.70
CA ASP A 259 -7.67 -26.06 25.05
C ASP A 259 -6.50 -26.96 24.63
N HIS A 260 -5.49 -26.35 23.98
CA HIS A 260 -4.23 -26.99 23.65
C HIS A 260 -3.13 -25.94 23.41
N PHE A 261 -1.88 -26.41 23.42
CA PHE A 261 -0.72 -25.63 22.98
C PHE A 261 -0.13 -26.25 21.72
N LEU A 262 0.40 -25.42 20.83
CA LEU A 262 1.27 -25.83 19.73
C LEU A 262 2.71 -25.78 20.22
N GLN A 263 3.41 -26.90 20.15
CA GLN A 263 4.83 -27.01 20.45
C GLN A 263 5.61 -26.68 19.18
N PHE A 264 6.44 -25.64 19.25
CA PHE A 264 7.35 -25.25 18.19
C PHE A 264 8.75 -25.79 18.46
N THR A 265 9.42 -26.21 17.38
CA THR A 265 10.86 -26.39 17.33
C THR A 265 11.40 -25.56 16.16
N VAL A 266 12.21 -24.56 16.47
CA VAL A 266 12.78 -23.60 15.50
C VAL A 266 14.29 -23.78 15.46
N ALA A 267 14.90 -23.75 14.27
CA ALA A 267 16.33 -23.80 14.10
C ALA A 267 16.99 -22.56 14.72
N LYS A 268 17.99 -22.77 15.59
CA LYS A 268 18.77 -21.70 16.22
C LYS A 268 20.24 -22.11 16.37
N SER A 269 21.16 -21.16 16.43
CA SER A 269 22.57 -21.42 16.69
C SER A 269 22.84 -21.69 18.18
N GLY A 270 23.93 -22.40 18.48
CA GLY A 270 24.34 -22.73 19.86
C GLY A 270 24.32 -24.23 20.20
N ARG A 271 24.53 -24.55 21.49
CA ARG A 271 24.85 -25.91 21.98
C ARG A 271 23.75 -26.95 21.70
N ASN A 272 22.48 -26.53 21.75
CA ASN A 272 21.31 -27.37 21.50
C ASN A 272 20.77 -27.29 20.05
N GLY A 273 21.17 -26.29 19.27
CA GLY A 273 20.83 -26.15 17.85
C GLY A 273 19.36 -25.85 17.52
N ARG A 274 18.51 -25.63 18.53
CA ARG A 274 17.07 -25.41 18.38
C ARG A 274 16.51 -24.56 19.52
N ALA A 275 15.54 -23.72 19.20
CA ALA A 275 14.65 -23.06 20.15
C ALA A 275 13.33 -23.84 20.25
N GLN A 276 12.81 -23.98 21.46
CA GLN A 276 11.58 -24.71 21.74
C GLN A 276 10.69 -23.94 22.71
N PHE A 277 9.47 -23.68 22.28
CA PHE A 277 8.44 -23.03 23.09
C PHE A 277 7.07 -23.61 22.74
N ALA A 278 6.11 -23.46 23.65
CA ALA A 278 4.74 -23.85 23.37
C ALA A 278 3.79 -22.68 23.59
N ALA A 279 3.02 -22.36 22.56
CA ALA A 279 2.12 -21.23 22.51
C ALA A 279 0.72 -21.67 22.08
N THR A 280 -0.32 -20.93 22.45
CA THR A 280 -1.66 -21.19 21.92
C THR A 280 -1.75 -20.81 20.44
N PRO A 281 -2.68 -21.40 19.65
CA PRO A 281 -2.75 -21.17 18.19
C PRO A 281 -2.89 -19.70 17.76
N ASN A 282 -3.46 -18.86 18.60
CA ASN A 282 -3.66 -17.43 18.35
C ASN A 282 -2.50 -16.54 18.82
N HIS A 283 -1.37 -17.11 19.26
CA HIS A 283 -0.21 -16.32 19.68
C HIS A 283 0.53 -15.78 18.45
N GLN A 284 0.96 -14.51 18.46
CA GLN A 284 1.65 -13.92 17.32
C GLN A 284 3.16 -14.15 17.42
N ILE A 285 3.74 -14.71 16.37
CA ILE A 285 5.17 -14.96 16.22
C ILE A 285 5.66 -14.11 15.04
N ARG A 286 6.79 -13.43 15.21
CA ARG A 286 7.34 -12.58 14.15
C ARG A 286 7.96 -13.46 13.07
N THR A 287 7.57 -13.23 11.82
CA THR A 287 8.16 -13.82 10.62
C THR A 287 8.86 -12.74 9.79
N PRO A 288 9.72 -13.09 8.82
CA PRO A 288 10.29 -12.11 7.90
C PRO A 288 9.23 -11.28 7.13
N GLY A 289 8.02 -11.82 6.96
CA GLY A 289 6.89 -11.14 6.32
C GLY A 289 5.90 -10.49 7.29
N GLY A 290 6.26 -10.33 8.57
CA GLY A 290 5.40 -9.71 9.58
C GLY A 290 4.92 -10.66 10.68
N TRP A 291 4.00 -10.19 11.51
CA TRP A 291 3.39 -10.99 12.58
C TRP A 291 2.40 -12.02 12.02
N ARG A 292 2.56 -13.30 12.36
CA ARG A 292 1.63 -14.38 11.98
C ARG A 292 1.15 -15.13 13.22
N LEU A 293 -0.07 -15.69 13.16
CA LEU A 293 -0.60 -16.53 14.24
C LEU A 293 0.14 -17.87 14.29
N ALA A 294 0.40 -18.38 15.49
CA ALA A 294 1.06 -19.66 15.71
C ALA A 294 0.35 -20.82 14.98
N GLY A 295 -0.97 -20.83 14.97
CA GLY A 295 -1.78 -21.86 14.29
C GLY A 295 -1.69 -21.83 12.76
N GLU A 296 -1.11 -20.76 12.19
CA GLU A 296 -0.91 -20.60 10.76
C GLU A 296 0.55 -20.88 10.35
N ILE A 297 1.44 -21.16 11.30
CA ILE A 297 2.86 -21.41 11.04
C ILE A 297 3.09 -22.93 11.00
N PHE A 298 3.67 -23.40 9.91
CA PHE A 298 3.94 -24.82 9.67
C PHE A 298 5.44 -25.11 9.61
N ALA A 299 5.83 -26.39 9.70
CA ALA A 299 7.21 -26.79 9.45
C ALA A 299 7.65 -26.37 8.03
N GLY A 300 8.81 -25.73 7.93
CA GLY A 300 9.32 -25.10 6.70
C GLY A 300 9.03 -23.59 6.59
N ASP A 301 8.14 -23.03 7.39
CA ASP A 301 8.00 -21.56 7.53
C ASP A 301 9.23 -20.96 8.23
N ARG A 302 9.38 -19.64 8.16
CA ARG A 302 10.48 -18.90 8.80
C ARG A 302 9.97 -17.92 9.85
N VAL A 303 10.66 -17.87 10.99
CA VAL A 303 10.39 -16.93 12.09
C VAL A 303 11.66 -16.14 12.43
N LEU A 304 11.51 -14.94 13.00
CA LEU A 304 12.67 -14.14 13.42
C LEU A 304 13.21 -14.64 14.76
N VAL A 305 14.50 -14.92 14.78
CA VAL A 305 15.26 -15.39 15.94
C VAL A 305 16.39 -14.43 16.27
N ALA A 306 16.66 -14.23 17.56
CA ALA A 306 17.84 -13.52 18.04
C ALA A 306 19.07 -14.44 17.95
N GLU A 307 20.04 -14.05 17.12
CA GLU A 307 21.29 -14.77 16.91
C GLU A 307 22.50 -13.83 17.09
N PRO A 308 23.64 -14.35 17.58
CA PRO A 308 24.85 -13.57 17.72
C PRO A 308 25.45 -13.23 16.36
N HIS A 309 25.59 -11.94 16.10
CA HIS A 309 26.33 -11.37 14.98
C HIS A 309 27.80 -11.19 15.38
N ARG A 310 28.76 -11.76 14.63
CA ARG A 310 30.18 -11.84 15.02
C ARG A 310 31.15 -11.22 14.01
N LEU A 311 30.72 -11.03 12.77
CA LEU A 311 31.57 -10.51 11.71
C LEU A 311 31.58 -8.97 11.74
N SER A 312 32.76 -8.38 11.65
CA SER A 312 32.88 -6.97 11.28
C SER A 312 32.64 -6.78 9.78
N ASP A 313 32.42 -5.54 9.36
CA ASP A 313 32.31 -5.21 7.93
C ASP A 313 33.56 -5.64 7.15
N GLN A 314 34.76 -5.47 7.73
CA GLN A 314 36.01 -5.91 7.10
C GLN A 314 36.03 -7.44 6.90
N GLN A 315 35.60 -8.18 7.92
CA GLN A 315 35.57 -9.65 7.87
C GLN A 315 34.56 -10.16 6.85
N LEU A 316 33.41 -9.48 6.73
CA LEU A 316 32.45 -9.77 5.67
C LEU A 316 33.08 -9.55 4.29
N GLN A 317 33.86 -8.48 4.09
CA GLN A 317 34.58 -8.25 2.81
C GLN A 317 35.60 -9.35 2.49
N VAL A 318 36.29 -9.91 3.50
CA VAL A 318 37.17 -11.06 3.32
C VAL A 318 36.40 -12.28 2.81
N ILE A 319 35.21 -12.52 3.37
CA ILE A 319 34.33 -13.62 2.96
C ILE A 319 33.79 -13.37 1.55
N LEU A 320 33.31 -12.17 1.24
CA LEU A 320 32.80 -11.82 -0.08
C LEU A 320 33.89 -11.98 -1.17
N GLY A 321 35.07 -11.41 -0.95
CA GLY A 321 36.19 -11.54 -1.89
C GLY A 321 36.61 -13.00 -2.11
N SER A 322 36.71 -13.77 -1.04
CA SER A 322 37.05 -15.20 -1.13
C SER A 322 35.95 -16.01 -1.83
N LEU A 323 34.67 -15.64 -1.66
CA LEU A 323 33.56 -16.29 -2.35
C LEU A 323 33.52 -15.99 -3.83
N MET A 324 34.06 -14.87 -4.30
CA MET A 324 34.27 -14.66 -5.72
C MET A 324 35.35 -15.59 -6.30
N GLY A 325 36.28 -16.04 -5.45
CA GLY A 325 37.37 -16.97 -5.77
C GLY A 325 37.09 -18.42 -5.38
N ASP A 326 38.05 -19.03 -4.68
CA ASP A 326 38.06 -20.45 -4.28
C ASP A 326 37.35 -20.75 -2.94
N GLY A 327 36.91 -19.71 -2.24
CA GLY A 327 36.11 -19.83 -1.01
C GLY A 327 34.73 -20.44 -1.27
N ASN A 328 34.20 -21.14 -0.27
CA ASN A 328 32.90 -21.81 -0.37
C ASN A 328 32.08 -21.68 0.92
N LEU A 329 30.77 -21.46 0.76
CA LEU A 329 29.80 -21.58 1.85
C LEU A 329 29.10 -22.93 1.75
N SER A 330 29.18 -23.73 2.82
CA SER A 330 28.52 -25.02 2.91
C SER A 330 27.48 -25.03 4.03
N PRO A 331 26.25 -25.52 3.77
CA PRO A 331 25.23 -25.63 4.79
C PRO A 331 25.63 -26.68 5.84
N ASN A 332 25.17 -26.49 7.07
CA ASN A 332 25.43 -27.43 8.15
C ASN A 332 24.50 -28.65 8.07
N LEU A 333 25.03 -29.78 7.61
CA LEU A 333 24.25 -31.03 7.40
C LEU A 333 23.78 -31.71 8.70
N ARG A 334 24.15 -31.20 9.89
CA ARG A 334 23.79 -31.79 11.19
C ARG A 334 22.54 -31.18 11.83
N GLY A 335 21.69 -30.50 11.04
CA GLY A 335 20.41 -29.95 11.52
C GLY A 335 20.55 -28.81 12.55
N ARG A 336 21.64 -28.05 12.50
CA ARG A 336 21.86 -26.86 13.34
C ARG A 336 21.95 -25.63 12.46
N ASN A 337 21.45 -24.49 12.94
CA ASN A 337 21.48 -23.24 12.19
C ASN A 337 22.93 -22.77 11.93
N GLY A 338 23.17 -22.16 10.76
CA GLY A 338 24.45 -21.57 10.36
C GLY A 338 25.18 -22.25 9.22
N VAL A 339 26.07 -21.48 8.59
CA VAL A 339 26.80 -21.84 7.37
C VAL A 339 28.29 -21.87 7.63
N ARG A 340 28.95 -22.94 7.19
CA ARG A 340 30.41 -23.08 7.27
C ARG A 340 31.06 -22.40 6.09
N PHE A 341 31.93 -21.43 6.37
CA PHE A 341 32.86 -20.87 5.41
C PHE A 341 34.13 -21.73 5.35
N ARG A 342 34.56 -22.07 4.13
CA ARG A 342 35.74 -22.88 3.84
C ARG A 342 36.61 -22.17 2.82
N LEU A 343 37.92 -22.20 3.04
CA LEU A 343 38.93 -21.64 2.15
C LEU A 343 40.16 -22.55 2.11
N GLY A 344 40.97 -22.48 1.05
CA GLY A 344 42.16 -23.31 0.98
C GLY A 344 43.04 -23.00 -0.22
N HIS A 345 44.35 -23.15 -0.05
CA HIS A 345 45.34 -22.85 -1.09
C HIS A 345 46.44 -23.91 -1.15
N GLY A 346 47.14 -23.96 -2.29
CA GLY A 346 48.31 -24.84 -2.45
C GLY A 346 49.47 -24.44 -1.55
N ALA A 347 50.39 -25.37 -1.30
CA ALA A 347 51.52 -25.19 -0.37
C ALA A 347 52.34 -23.89 -0.60
N LYS A 348 52.48 -23.43 -1.85
CA LYS A 348 53.24 -22.22 -2.21
C LYS A 348 52.58 -20.91 -1.75
N GLN A 349 51.28 -20.92 -1.42
CA GLN A 349 50.50 -19.75 -1.03
C GLN A 349 50.10 -19.79 0.46
N ARG A 350 50.74 -20.65 1.26
CA ARG A 350 50.42 -20.82 2.69
C ARG A 350 50.50 -19.51 3.49
N ALA A 351 51.51 -18.68 3.27
CA ALA A 351 51.62 -17.40 3.99
C ALA A 351 50.45 -16.45 3.70
N TYR A 352 49.89 -16.48 2.50
CA TYR A 352 48.69 -15.70 2.15
C TYR A 352 47.43 -16.30 2.77
N LEU A 353 47.32 -17.63 2.79
CA LEU A 353 46.26 -18.35 3.48
C LEU A 353 46.23 -18.01 4.98
N ASP A 354 47.38 -18.10 5.65
CA ASP A 354 47.52 -17.83 7.09
C ASP A 354 47.17 -16.35 7.41
N TRP A 355 47.50 -15.41 6.51
CA TRP A 355 47.04 -14.01 6.62
C TRP A 355 45.52 -13.86 6.48
N LYS A 356 44.87 -14.52 5.51
CA LYS A 356 43.40 -14.48 5.41
C LYS A 356 42.73 -15.04 6.67
N VAL A 357 43.34 -16.07 7.27
CA VAL A 357 42.85 -16.67 8.52
C VAL A 357 43.03 -15.71 9.70
N SER A 358 44.13 -14.95 9.76
CA SER A 358 44.34 -13.99 10.85
C SER A 358 43.32 -12.86 10.86
N LEU A 359 42.81 -12.45 9.69
CA LEU A 359 41.69 -11.49 9.59
C LEU A 359 40.38 -12.03 10.16
N LEU A 360 40.24 -13.36 10.30
CA LEU A 360 39.06 -14.04 10.83
C LEU A 360 39.33 -14.77 12.16
N ALA A 361 40.38 -14.36 12.89
CA ALA A 361 40.89 -15.10 14.05
C ALA A 361 39.91 -15.18 15.23
N ASN A 362 38.96 -14.24 15.35
CA ASN A 362 37.87 -14.28 16.35
C ASN A 362 36.83 -15.38 16.08
N ILE A 363 36.84 -16.01 14.90
CA ILE A 363 35.97 -17.12 14.54
C ILE A 363 36.75 -18.43 14.69
N GLY A 364 36.26 -19.33 15.55
CA GLY A 364 36.91 -20.64 15.74
C GLY A 364 37.01 -21.42 14.42
N HIS A 365 38.17 -22.02 14.15
CA HIS A 365 38.44 -22.70 12.88
C HIS A 365 39.37 -23.91 13.07
N SER A 366 39.51 -24.73 12.02
CA SER A 366 40.38 -25.90 12.00
C SER A 366 41.16 -25.99 10.69
N HIS A 367 42.42 -26.45 10.76
CA HIS A 367 43.31 -26.64 9.61
C HIS A 367 43.46 -28.12 9.29
N TYR A 368 43.45 -28.46 7.99
CA TYR A 368 43.80 -29.80 7.53
C TYR A 368 44.44 -29.76 6.13
N ALA A 369 45.30 -30.73 5.84
CA ALA A 369 45.91 -30.89 4.52
C ALA A 369 45.14 -31.94 3.72
N ASN A 370 44.90 -31.69 2.42
CA ASN A 370 44.35 -32.71 1.53
C ASN A 370 45.45 -33.63 0.95
N THR A 371 45.03 -34.70 0.27
CA THR A 371 45.93 -35.69 -0.37
C THR A 371 46.83 -35.12 -1.46
N ARG A 372 46.60 -33.88 -1.90
CA ARG A 372 47.39 -33.17 -2.92
C ARG A 372 48.31 -32.10 -2.31
N GLY A 373 48.43 -32.05 -0.98
CA GLY A 373 49.30 -31.12 -0.26
C GLY A 373 48.79 -29.66 -0.19
N ALA A 374 47.52 -29.41 -0.50
CA ALA A 374 46.89 -28.11 -0.26
C ALA A 374 46.36 -28.02 1.18
N THR A 375 46.50 -26.85 1.80
CA THR A 375 46.00 -26.57 3.15
C THR A 375 44.59 -25.99 3.03
N LEU A 376 43.64 -26.56 3.77
CA LEU A 376 42.27 -26.10 3.87
C LEU A 376 41.96 -25.66 5.30
N VAL A 377 41.06 -24.68 5.41
CA VAL A 377 40.61 -24.11 6.67
C VAL A 377 39.08 -24.12 6.69
N ASP A 378 38.54 -24.69 7.76
CA ASP A 378 37.11 -24.77 8.03
C ASP A 378 36.75 -23.92 9.24
N PHE A 379 35.94 -22.89 9.03
CA PHE A 379 35.44 -22.04 10.11
C PHE A 379 34.22 -22.66 10.79
N THR A 380 33.99 -22.27 12.05
CA THR A 380 32.78 -22.64 12.79
C THR A 380 31.56 -22.07 12.04
N PRO A 381 30.46 -22.83 11.89
CA PRO A 381 29.28 -22.35 11.20
C PRO A 381 28.73 -21.05 11.81
N LEU A 382 28.45 -20.06 10.97
CA LEU A 382 27.92 -18.75 11.37
C LEU A 382 26.48 -18.56 10.85
N PRO A 383 25.51 -18.18 11.70
CA PRO A 383 24.11 -17.93 11.28
C PRO A 383 23.97 -16.78 10.29
N GLU A 384 24.73 -15.71 10.50
CA GLU A 384 24.75 -14.51 9.66
C GLU A 384 25.19 -14.75 8.20
N LEU A 385 25.80 -15.91 7.90
CA LEU A 385 26.17 -16.31 6.53
C LEU A 385 25.08 -17.11 5.81
N TYR A 386 23.94 -17.40 6.47
CA TYR A 386 22.87 -18.23 5.92
C TYR A 386 22.21 -17.62 4.69
N GLU A 387 21.75 -16.37 4.80
CA GLU A 387 21.11 -15.69 3.67
C GLU A 387 22.10 -15.44 2.53
N LEU A 388 23.36 -15.13 2.84
CA LEU A 388 24.41 -15.00 1.83
C LEU A 388 24.62 -16.31 1.07
N GLN A 389 24.63 -17.46 1.76
CA GLN A 389 24.74 -18.77 1.11
C GLN A 389 23.57 -19.04 0.17
N ARG A 390 22.34 -18.74 0.59
CA ARG A 390 21.15 -18.94 -0.26
C ARG A 390 21.13 -18.01 -1.47
N ALA A 391 21.58 -16.77 -1.30
CA ALA A 391 21.68 -15.80 -2.38
C ALA A 391 22.76 -16.19 -3.40
N VAL A 392 23.89 -16.75 -2.93
CA VAL A 392 25.03 -17.11 -3.80
C VAL A 392 24.81 -18.43 -4.53
N TYR A 393 24.19 -19.43 -3.89
CA TYR A 393 24.07 -20.78 -4.44
C TYR A 393 22.65 -21.08 -4.92
N VAL A 394 22.25 -20.44 -6.02
CA VAL A 394 20.92 -20.62 -6.65
C VAL A 394 21.05 -21.51 -7.89
N GLY A 395 20.46 -22.71 -7.86
CA GLY A 395 20.26 -23.53 -9.06
C GLY A 395 21.41 -24.49 -9.39
N ASP A 396 22.10 -24.26 -10.50
CA ASP A 396 22.94 -25.23 -11.25
C ASP A 396 24.32 -25.56 -10.60
N GLY A 397 24.53 -25.12 -9.36
CA GLY A 397 25.79 -25.30 -8.64
C GLY A 397 26.87 -24.26 -8.95
N LYS A 398 26.60 -23.27 -9.82
CA LYS A 398 27.48 -22.09 -10.01
C LYS A 398 27.10 -20.95 -9.07
N LYS A 399 28.06 -20.06 -8.79
CA LYS A 399 27.88 -18.89 -7.93
C LYS A 399 27.08 -17.79 -8.66
N TYR A 400 25.96 -17.40 -8.09
CA TYR A 400 25.12 -16.28 -8.52
C TYR A 400 25.40 -15.07 -7.64
N LEU A 401 25.96 -13.99 -8.17
CA LEU A 401 26.24 -12.77 -7.39
C LEU A 401 25.35 -11.65 -7.92
N SER A 402 24.52 -11.06 -7.06
CA SER A 402 23.55 -10.00 -7.39
C SER A 402 24.23 -8.64 -7.61
N ASP A 403 23.49 -7.67 -8.14
CA ASP A 403 23.99 -6.28 -8.24
C ASP A 403 24.21 -5.68 -6.85
N GLU A 404 23.38 -6.02 -5.86
CA GLU A 404 23.60 -5.68 -4.45
C GLU A 404 24.91 -6.27 -3.91
N TYR A 405 25.21 -7.52 -4.24
CA TYR A 405 26.48 -8.15 -3.87
C TYR A 405 27.67 -7.34 -4.41
N PHE A 406 27.61 -6.91 -5.67
CA PHE A 406 28.68 -6.09 -6.28
C PHE A 406 28.77 -4.69 -5.68
N LYS A 407 27.63 -4.04 -5.40
CA LYS A 407 27.58 -2.72 -4.75
C LYS A 407 28.18 -2.75 -3.33
N ALA A 408 28.10 -3.89 -2.64
CA ALA A 408 28.67 -4.06 -1.32
C ALA A 408 30.20 -4.28 -1.32
N LEU A 409 30.85 -4.48 -2.47
CA LEU A 409 32.28 -4.81 -2.52
C LEU A 409 33.16 -3.60 -2.28
N THR A 410 34.11 -3.75 -1.36
CA THR A 410 35.21 -2.80 -1.16
C THR A 410 36.45 -3.22 -1.96
N PRO A 411 37.45 -2.32 -2.09
CA PRO A 411 38.75 -2.66 -2.66
C PRO A 411 39.43 -3.90 -2.04
N LEU A 412 39.22 -4.15 -0.73
CA LEU A 412 39.74 -5.35 -0.05
C LEU A 412 39.17 -6.64 -0.63
N ALA A 413 37.85 -6.70 -0.86
CA ALA A 413 37.20 -7.88 -1.46
C ALA A 413 37.69 -8.12 -2.90
N LEU A 414 37.84 -7.05 -3.69
CA LEU A 414 38.39 -7.13 -5.04
C LEU A 414 39.85 -7.60 -5.06
N ALA A 415 40.66 -7.17 -4.09
CA ALA A 415 42.03 -7.63 -3.93
C ALA A 415 42.07 -9.13 -3.61
N ILE A 416 41.29 -9.60 -2.64
CA ILE A 416 41.24 -11.02 -2.26
C ILE A 416 40.79 -11.88 -3.45
N TRP A 417 39.74 -11.46 -4.17
CA TRP A 417 39.31 -12.16 -5.39
C TRP A 417 40.43 -12.28 -6.43
N TYR A 418 41.16 -11.18 -6.68
CA TYR A 418 42.30 -11.16 -7.59
C TYR A 418 43.47 -12.03 -7.12
N LEU A 419 43.74 -12.06 -5.82
CA LEU A 419 44.80 -12.87 -5.23
C LEU A 419 44.47 -14.36 -5.26
N ASP A 420 43.19 -14.73 -5.19
CA ASP A 420 42.72 -16.10 -5.26
C ASP A 420 42.77 -16.65 -6.70
N ASP A 421 42.07 -16.01 -7.64
CA ASP A 421 41.84 -16.55 -9.00
C ASP A 421 42.55 -15.78 -10.13
N GLY A 422 43.20 -14.66 -9.81
CA GLY A 422 43.88 -13.81 -10.78
C GLY A 422 45.30 -14.28 -11.12
N SER A 423 45.75 -13.90 -12.31
CA SER A 423 47.12 -14.04 -12.77
C SER A 423 47.60 -12.75 -13.40
N PHE A 424 48.91 -12.50 -13.35
CA PHE A 424 49.52 -11.31 -13.91
C PHE A 424 50.70 -11.67 -14.80
N THR A 425 50.70 -11.17 -16.03
CA THR A 425 51.78 -11.36 -16.98
C THR A 425 52.41 -10.02 -17.35
N VAL A 426 53.70 -9.85 -17.03
CA VAL A 426 54.48 -8.67 -17.43
C VAL A 426 54.74 -8.70 -18.94
N ARG A 427 54.52 -7.58 -19.63
CA ARG A 427 54.64 -7.42 -21.09
C ARG A 427 55.83 -6.56 -21.51
N SER A 428 56.18 -5.54 -20.73
CA SER A 428 57.38 -4.71 -20.95
C SER A 428 58.00 -4.32 -19.61
N ARG A 429 59.33 -4.33 -19.52
CA ARG A 429 60.11 -3.86 -18.35
C ARG A 429 60.36 -2.35 -18.35
N GLY A 430 59.76 -1.61 -19.28
CA GLY A 430 59.81 -0.15 -19.29
C GLY A 430 61.01 0.46 -20.02
N LEU A 431 61.54 -0.22 -21.03
CA LEU A 431 62.66 0.25 -21.88
C LEU A 431 62.26 1.35 -22.89
N GLN A 432 60.95 1.63 -23.05
CA GLN A 432 60.42 2.68 -23.92
C GLN A 432 59.70 3.74 -23.08
N GLN A 433 59.78 5.02 -23.49
CA GLN A 433 59.18 6.18 -22.79
C GLN A 433 57.68 5.97 -22.48
N ARG A 434 56.92 5.38 -23.41
CA ARG A 434 55.50 5.01 -23.24
C ARG A 434 55.21 3.86 -22.25
N THR A 435 56.24 3.17 -21.76
CA THR A 435 56.14 2.04 -20.82
C THR A 435 56.95 2.26 -19.54
N GLN A 436 57.40 3.49 -19.28
CA GLN A 436 58.19 3.84 -18.09
C GLN A 436 57.42 3.42 -16.82
N GLY A 437 58.01 2.56 -16.00
CA GLY A 437 57.36 1.92 -14.85
C GLY A 437 56.77 0.50 -15.09
N GLY A 438 56.95 -0.06 -16.28
CA GLY A 438 56.54 -1.42 -16.65
C GLY A 438 55.08 -1.52 -17.09
N SER A 439 54.76 -2.55 -17.87
CA SER A 439 53.40 -2.84 -18.30
C SER A 439 53.09 -4.33 -18.20
N GLY A 440 51.84 -4.68 -17.93
CA GLY A 440 51.40 -6.07 -17.82
C GLY A 440 49.90 -6.23 -18.01
N ARG A 441 49.43 -7.47 -17.92
CA ARG A 441 48.05 -7.84 -18.16
C ARG A 441 47.52 -8.74 -17.06
N ILE A 442 46.35 -8.40 -16.52
CA ILE A 442 45.61 -9.21 -15.56
C ILE A 442 44.63 -10.14 -16.29
N GLU A 443 44.61 -11.40 -15.87
CA GLU A 443 43.68 -12.43 -16.32
C GLU A 443 43.11 -13.16 -15.10
N ILE A 444 41.79 -13.20 -14.95
CA ILE A 444 41.10 -13.80 -13.79
C ILE A 444 40.13 -14.88 -14.26
N CYS A 445 40.23 -16.08 -13.71
CA CYS A 445 39.30 -17.16 -13.99
C CYS A 445 37.94 -16.88 -13.31
N VAL A 446 36.85 -16.93 -14.06
CA VAL A 446 35.48 -16.67 -13.55
C VAL A 446 34.53 -17.85 -13.80
N GLU A 447 35.10 -19.04 -13.99
CA GLU A 447 34.33 -20.23 -14.34
C GLU A 447 33.34 -20.65 -13.24
N ALA A 448 33.68 -20.42 -11.97
CA ALA A 448 32.83 -20.74 -10.82
C ALA A 448 31.53 -19.91 -10.78
N MET A 449 31.47 -18.78 -11.50
CA MET A 449 30.31 -17.90 -11.56
C MET A 449 29.35 -18.29 -12.69
N SER A 450 28.05 -18.02 -12.51
CA SER A 450 27.05 -18.21 -13.58
C SER A 450 27.29 -17.26 -14.76
N ALA A 451 26.77 -17.58 -15.94
CA ALA A 451 26.95 -16.73 -17.14
C ALA A 451 26.42 -15.29 -16.93
N GLY A 452 25.28 -15.14 -16.26
CA GLY A 452 24.72 -13.82 -15.94
C GLY A 452 25.55 -13.04 -14.91
N THR A 453 26.14 -13.73 -13.92
CA THR A 453 27.08 -13.11 -12.98
C THR A 453 28.34 -12.61 -13.68
N ARG A 454 28.90 -13.37 -14.64
CA ARG A 454 30.10 -12.96 -15.38
C ARG A 454 29.89 -11.67 -16.18
N ALA A 455 28.71 -11.52 -16.80
CA ALA A 455 28.35 -10.31 -17.52
C ALA A 455 28.23 -9.12 -16.57
N ARG A 456 27.45 -9.25 -15.49
CA ARG A 456 27.30 -8.20 -14.47
C ARG A 456 28.63 -7.78 -13.84
N LEU A 457 29.51 -8.73 -13.54
CA LEU A 457 30.84 -8.43 -13.00
C LEU A 457 31.69 -7.61 -13.98
N ARG A 458 31.65 -7.93 -15.28
CA ARG A 458 32.32 -7.15 -16.32
C ARG A 458 31.78 -5.72 -16.35
N ASP A 459 30.46 -5.58 -16.31
CA ASP A 459 29.78 -4.28 -16.41
C ASP A 459 30.04 -3.45 -15.14
N TYR A 460 29.92 -4.04 -13.95
CA TYR A 460 30.29 -3.43 -12.67
C TYR A 460 31.74 -2.91 -12.65
N LEU A 461 32.71 -3.71 -13.11
CA LEU A 461 34.11 -3.28 -13.17
C LEU A 461 34.31 -2.09 -14.13
N CYS A 462 33.56 -2.07 -15.24
CA CYS A 462 33.61 -0.98 -16.21
C CYS A 462 32.95 0.30 -15.65
N ASP A 463 31.72 0.18 -15.17
CA ASP A 463 30.87 1.31 -14.79
C ASP A 463 31.34 1.97 -13.49
N VAL A 464 31.73 1.18 -12.50
CA VAL A 464 32.10 1.69 -11.16
C VAL A 464 33.58 2.04 -11.09
N HIS A 465 34.44 1.20 -11.65
CA HIS A 465 35.90 1.34 -11.48
C HIS A 465 36.62 1.81 -12.74
N GLY A 466 35.93 1.95 -13.88
CA GLY A 466 36.55 2.32 -15.16
C GLY A 466 37.50 1.24 -15.69
N ILE A 467 37.25 -0.03 -15.36
CA ILE A 467 38.11 -1.17 -15.71
C ILE A 467 37.49 -1.92 -16.88
N GLU A 468 38.01 -1.64 -18.08
CA GLU A 468 37.62 -2.41 -19.26
C GLU A 468 38.16 -3.85 -19.19
N ALA A 469 37.24 -4.82 -19.19
CA ALA A 469 37.52 -6.25 -19.17
C ALA A 469 36.85 -6.96 -20.34
N ARG A 470 37.56 -7.91 -20.97
CA ARG A 470 37.01 -8.80 -22.01
C ARG A 470 36.76 -10.19 -21.45
N LEU A 471 35.52 -10.66 -21.54
CA LEU A 471 35.13 -12.03 -21.20
C LEU A 471 35.33 -12.95 -22.41
N HIS A 472 36.10 -14.03 -22.25
CA HIS A 472 36.28 -15.05 -23.29
C HIS A 472 36.56 -16.43 -22.70
N MET A 473 36.43 -17.47 -23.54
CA MET A 473 36.71 -18.86 -23.17
C MET A 473 38.15 -19.23 -23.53
N ARG A 474 38.86 -19.94 -22.65
CA ARG A 474 40.29 -20.27 -22.84
C ARG A 474 40.64 -21.72 -22.46
N GLY A 475 41.59 -22.29 -23.20
CA GLY A 475 42.17 -23.62 -22.97
C GLY A 475 41.32 -24.78 -23.48
N ARG A 476 41.85 -26.02 -23.43
CA ARG A 476 41.16 -27.25 -23.87
C ARG A 476 39.83 -27.51 -23.16
N ALA A 477 39.70 -27.04 -21.91
CA ALA A 477 38.49 -27.17 -21.11
C ALA A 477 37.51 -25.98 -21.26
N ALA A 478 37.81 -25.02 -22.16
CA ALA A 478 36.99 -23.83 -22.42
C ALA A 478 36.54 -23.08 -21.15
N LYS A 479 37.48 -22.78 -20.24
CA LYS A 479 37.15 -22.04 -19.00
C LYS A 479 36.89 -20.56 -19.31
N ALA A 480 35.90 -19.97 -18.65
CA ALA A 480 35.65 -18.53 -18.76
C ALA A 480 36.68 -17.70 -17.99
N VAL A 481 37.26 -16.71 -18.68
CA VAL A 481 38.31 -15.84 -18.15
C VAL A 481 37.96 -14.38 -18.47
N LEU A 482 38.10 -13.51 -17.47
CA LEU A 482 38.11 -12.06 -17.65
C LEU A 482 39.53 -11.59 -17.89
N THR A 483 39.70 -10.70 -18.86
CA THR A 483 41.02 -10.20 -19.20
C THR A 483 41.03 -8.70 -19.41
N PHE A 484 41.90 -8.03 -18.66
CA PHE A 484 41.96 -6.58 -18.63
C PHE A 484 42.87 -6.06 -19.75
N THR A 485 42.66 -4.83 -20.18
CA THR A 485 43.64 -4.10 -20.99
C THR A 485 44.86 -3.77 -20.13
N THR A 486 45.96 -3.33 -20.75
CA THR A 486 47.15 -2.91 -19.99
C THR A 486 46.86 -1.69 -19.10
N GLN A 487 46.07 -0.74 -19.59
CA GLN A 487 45.65 0.43 -18.83
C GLN A 487 44.71 0.03 -17.67
N SER A 488 43.70 -0.80 -17.95
CA SER A 488 42.78 -1.31 -16.93
C SER A 488 43.50 -2.18 -15.88
N SER A 489 44.54 -2.91 -16.27
CA SER A 489 45.37 -3.68 -15.33
C SER A 489 46.12 -2.77 -14.36
N ALA A 490 46.70 -1.67 -14.85
CA ALA A 490 47.37 -0.69 -13.98
C ALA A 490 46.37 0.03 -13.06
N ARG A 491 45.20 0.41 -13.59
CA ARG A 491 44.12 1.06 -12.82
C ARG A 491 43.57 0.14 -11.73
N PHE A 492 43.34 -1.13 -12.04
CA PHE A 492 42.91 -2.12 -11.04
C PHE A 492 43.99 -2.34 -9.98
N GLN A 493 45.26 -2.48 -10.38
CA GLN A 493 46.36 -2.63 -9.42
C GLN A 493 46.52 -1.43 -8.49
N GLN A 494 46.26 -0.20 -8.97
CA GLN A 494 46.25 0.99 -8.12
C GLN A 494 45.20 0.91 -7.01
N ILE A 495 44.04 0.30 -7.29
CA ILE A 495 42.95 0.13 -6.31
C ILE A 495 43.30 -0.96 -5.29
N VAL A 496 43.85 -2.09 -5.74
CA VAL A 496 44.04 -3.27 -4.88
C VAL A 496 45.38 -3.32 -4.17
N ALA A 497 46.39 -2.57 -4.63
CA ALA A 497 47.77 -2.62 -4.12
C ALA A 497 47.91 -2.46 -2.59
N PRO A 498 47.15 -1.57 -1.92
CA PRO A 498 47.20 -1.47 -0.45
C PRO A 498 46.78 -2.74 0.30
N TYR A 499 46.09 -3.66 -0.37
CA TYR A 499 45.54 -4.88 0.21
C TYR A 499 46.29 -6.15 -0.24
N VAL A 500 47.36 -6.02 -1.02
CA VAL A 500 48.13 -7.18 -1.53
C VAL A 500 49.23 -7.59 -0.57
N HIS A 501 49.02 -8.72 0.11
CA HIS A 501 49.99 -9.29 1.04
C HIS A 501 51.39 -9.49 0.38
N PRO A 502 52.51 -9.23 1.10
CA PRO A 502 53.87 -9.28 0.52
C PRO A 502 54.24 -10.61 -0.18
N SER A 503 53.72 -11.75 0.31
CA SER A 503 53.94 -13.06 -0.33
C SER A 503 53.32 -13.19 -1.73
N MET A 504 52.43 -12.26 -2.10
CA MET A 504 51.74 -12.21 -3.39
C MET A 504 52.14 -10.99 -4.24
N SER A 505 53.16 -10.24 -3.82
CA SER A 505 53.66 -9.03 -4.50
C SER A 505 54.05 -9.25 -5.98
N TYR A 506 54.42 -10.49 -6.35
CA TYR A 506 54.71 -10.87 -7.74
C TYR A 506 53.51 -10.69 -8.71
N LYS A 507 52.29 -10.56 -8.18
CA LYS A 507 51.09 -10.22 -8.97
C LYS A 507 50.99 -8.74 -9.33
N LEU A 508 51.80 -7.86 -8.74
CA LEU A 508 51.77 -6.42 -8.99
C LEU A 508 52.91 -5.96 -9.92
N LEU A 509 52.68 -4.84 -10.60
CA LEU A 509 53.77 -4.06 -11.21
C LEU A 509 54.72 -3.57 -10.11
N PRO A 510 56.04 -3.45 -10.39
CA PRO A 510 57.03 -3.03 -9.39
C PRO A 510 56.66 -1.74 -8.64
N ARG A 511 56.09 -0.76 -9.32
CA ARG A 511 55.69 0.55 -8.74
C ARG A 511 54.54 0.49 -7.73
N PHE A 512 53.80 -0.61 -7.69
CA PHE A 512 52.65 -0.81 -6.79
C PHE A 512 52.98 -1.78 -5.64
N GLN A 513 54.19 -2.35 -5.61
CA GLN A 513 54.61 -3.24 -4.53
C GLN A 513 54.94 -2.46 -3.25
N GLY A 514 54.82 -3.12 -2.09
CA GLY A 514 55.19 -2.56 -0.79
C GLY A 514 54.17 -1.59 -0.17
N GLN A 515 52.96 -1.47 -0.74
CA GLN A 515 51.90 -0.60 -0.22
C GLN A 515 50.99 -1.29 0.81
N PHE A 516 51.28 -2.54 1.16
CA PHE A 516 50.40 -3.37 1.99
C PHE A 516 50.18 -2.79 3.38
N ASP A 517 48.91 -2.48 3.70
CA ASP A 517 48.50 -1.86 4.96
C ASP A 517 47.10 -2.38 5.37
N VAL A 518 47.05 -3.59 5.94
CA VAL A 518 45.80 -4.21 6.39
C VAL A 518 45.97 -4.80 7.79
N GLU A 519 45.28 -4.18 8.74
CA GLU A 519 45.13 -4.68 10.12
C GLU A 519 43.76 -5.32 10.31
N ALA A 520 43.68 -6.33 11.18
CA ALA A 520 42.43 -7.03 11.47
C ALA A 520 41.49 -6.18 12.34
N GLN A 521 40.24 -6.06 11.91
CA GLN A 521 39.18 -5.35 12.63
C GLN A 521 38.15 -6.35 13.16
N PHE A 522 38.07 -6.46 14.49
CA PHE A 522 37.11 -7.31 15.18
C PHE A 522 36.01 -6.45 15.81
N VAL A 523 34.80 -7.01 15.92
CA VAL A 523 33.66 -6.39 16.61
C VAL A 523 33.25 -7.27 17.79
N GLU A 524 32.74 -6.63 18.85
CA GLU A 524 32.08 -7.34 19.93
C GLU A 524 30.79 -8.01 19.43
N PRO A 525 30.51 -9.26 19.80
CA PRO A 525 29.31 -9.95 19.34
C PRO A 525 28.02 -9.27 19.83
N THR A 526 27.18 -8.80 18.91
CA THR A 526 25.86 -8.21 19.21
C THR A 526 24.74 -9.17 18.81
N GLN A 527 23.59 -9.15 19.48
CA GLN A 527 22.42 -9.92 19.03
C GLN A 527 21.72 -9.19 17.88
N ARG A 528 21.39 -9.89 16.80
CA ARG A 528 20.58 -9.38 15.69
C ARG A 528 19.47 -10.36 15.32
N LEU A 529 18.43 -9.85 14.67
CA LEU A 529 17.36 -10.68 14.14
C LEU A 529 17.81 -11.39 12.85
N VAL A 530 17.61 -12.70 12.81
CA VAL A 530 17.87 -13.55 11.65
C VAL A 530 16.65 -14.43 11.41
N ALA A 531 16.36 -14.78 10.15
CA ALA A 531 15.30 -15.73 9.84
C ALA A 531 15.74 -17.17 10.18
N GLY A 532 15.06 -17.81 11.13
CA GLY A 532 15.23 -19.22 11.48
C GLY A 532 14.12 -20.10 10.91
N ASP A 533 14.48 -21.28 10.42
CA ASP A 533 13.52 -22.25 9.87
C ASP A 533 12.75 -22.95 10.99
N VAL A 534 11.43 -23.04 10.85
CA VAL A 534 10.57 -23.84 11.73
C VAL A 534 10.75 -25.31 11.34
N LEU A 535 11.32 -26.11 12.23
CA LEU A 535 11.65 -27.52 11.99
C LEU A 535 10.45 -28.44 12.22
N ASP A 536 9.63 -28.13 13.22
CA ASP A 536 8.50 -28.94 13.63
C ASP A 536 7.46 -28.10 14.38
N VAL A 537 6.19 -28.38 14.13
CA VAL A 537 5.02 -27.82 14.83
C VAL A 537 4.02 -28.94 15.04
N HIS A 538 3.69 -29.22 16.30
CA HIS A 538 2.68 -30.23 16.64
C HIS A 538 1.87 -29.81 17.87
N VAL A 539 0.68 -30.40 18.03
CA VAL A 539 -0.12 -30.20 19.24
C VAL A 539 0.58 -30.86 20.42
N LYS A 540 0.91 -30.06 21.43
CA LYS A 540 1.57 -30.52 22.65
C LYS A 540 0.64 -31.44 23.45
N PRO A 541 1.10 -32.61 23.91
CA PRO A 541 0.31 -33.47 24.79
C PRO A 541 -0.13 -32.73 26.06
N PRO A 542 -1.33 -33.03 26.61
CA PRO A 542 -1.79 -32.43 27.86
C PRO A 542 -0.79 -32.66 28.99
N THR A 543 -0.53 -31.62 29.80
CA THR A 543 0.38 -31.70 30.96
C THR A 543 -0.34 -31.37 32.25
N ARG A 544 0.33 -31.54 33.41
CA ARG A 544 -0.24 -31.28 34.75
C ARG A 544 -0.80 -29.86 34.94
N SER A 545 -0.32 -28.88 34.17
CA SER A 545 -0.89 -27.53 34.13
C SER A 545 -1.07 -27.09 32.68
N MET A 546 -2.33 -26.89 32.30
CA MET A 546 -2.73 -26.34 31.01
C MET A 546 -2.93 -24.82 31.08
N ARG A 547 -2.44 -24.16 32.14
CA ARG A 547 -2.57 -22.71 32.30
C ARG A 547 -1.75 -21.92 31.28
N ARG A 548 -2.31 -20.78 30.89
CA ARG A 548 -1.84 -19.84 29.87
C ARG A 548 -1.14 -18.68 30.54
N PHE A 549 0.12 -18.47 30.21
CA PHE A 549 0.95 -17.41 30.80
C PHE A 549 1.42 -16.43 29.74
N ASP A 550 1.42 -15.14 30.05
CA ASP A 550 2.00 -14.09 29.21
C ASP A 550 2.53 -12.94 30.07
N ILE A 551 3.30 -12.03 29.47
CA ILE A 551 3.86 -10.84 30.13
C ILE A 551 3.76 -9.61 29.23
N GLU A 552 3.71 -8.43 29.84
CA GLU A 552 3.85 -7.17 29.13
C GLU A 552 5.23 -6.56 29.38
N VAL A 553 5.77 -5.94 28.34
CA VAL A 553 7.09 -5.31 28.34
C VAL A 553 6.96 -3.86 27.92
N GLU A 554 7.70 -3.00 28.59
CA GLU A 554 7.67 -1.54 28.35
C GLU A 554 8.05 -1.17 26.90
N GLY A 555 7.26 -0.28 26.29
CA GLY A 555 7.56 0.38 25.01
C GLY A 555 7.32 -0.46 23.76
N ASN A 556 8.01 -1.59 23.62
CA ASN A 556 8.22 -2.21 22.31
C ASN A 556 7.24 -3.35 21.96
N HIS A 557 6.30 -3.68 22.84
CA HIS A 557 5.23 -4.68 22.61
C HIS A 557 5.69 -6.07 22.09
N ASN A 558 6.95 -6.45 22.33
CA ASN A 558 7.52 -7.73 21.89
C ASN A 558 8.64 -8.21 22.82
N TYR A 559 8.87 -9.51 22.87
CA TYR A 559 9.99 -10.12 23.60
C TYR A 559 10.42 -11.44 22.96
N PHE A 560 11.41 -12.12 23.54
CA PHE A 560 11.93 -13.38 23.01
C PHE A 560 11.55 -14.61 23.84
N ALA A 561 10.78 -15.53 23.23
CA ALA A 561 10.49 -16.86 23.74
C ALA A 561 11.54 -17.86 23.21
N ASP A 562 12.45 -18.30 24.07
CA ASP A 562 13.61 -19.14 23.75
C ASP A 562 14.48 -18.58 22.58
N GLY A 563 14.47 -17.25 22.42
CA GLY A 563 15.14 -16.53 21.33
C GLY A 563 14.34 -16.38 20.05
N VAL A 564 13.08 -16.82 20.00
CA VAL A 564 12.13 -16.50 18.93
C VAL A 564 11.35 -15.26 19.29
N MET A 565 11.25 -14.30 18.38
CA MET A 565 10.57 -13.04 18.62
C MET A 565 9.05 -13.22 18.60
N VAL A 566 8.40 -12.79 19.68
CA VAL A 566 6.98 -13.00 19.94
C VAL A 566 6.32 -11.71 20.42
N HIS A 567 5.03 -11.57 20.16
CA HIS A 567 4.26 -10.38 20.53
C HIS A 567 3.77 -10.49 21.99
N ASN A 568 3.58 -9.37 22.69
CA ASN A 568 2.90 -9.37 23.99
C ASN A 568 1.35 -9.36 23.84
N SER A 569 0.58 -9.44 24.92
CA SER A 569 -0.86 -9.25 24.84
C SER A 569 -1.22 -7.75 24.70
N PRO A 570 -1.95 -7.30 23.66
CA PRO A 570 -2.28 -5.89 23.49
C PRO A 570 -3.44 -5.43 24.38
N GLU A 571 -3.37 -4.19 24.87
CA GLU A 571 -4.49 -3.44 25.45
C GLU A 571 -5.66 -3.35 24.46
N THR A 572 -6.91 -3.52 24.89
CA THR A 572 -8.08 -3.30 24.00
C THR A 572 -9.21 -2.55 24.70
N THR A 573 -10.26 -2.15 23.97
CA THR A 573 -11.44 -1.50 24.56
C THR A 573 -12.56 -2.50 24.84
N THR A 574 -13.23 -2.41 25.99
CA THR A 574 -14.41 -3.23 26.36
C THR A 574 -15.61 -2.93 25.47
N GLY A 575 -16.38 -3.96 25.10
CA GLY A 575 -17.57 -3.83 24.23
C GLY A 575 -17.31 -3.21 22.84
N GLY A 576 -16.05 -2.84 22.52
CA GLY A 576 -15.71 -1.82 21.51
C GLY A 576 -15.41 -2.33 20.11
N ARG A 577 -15.65 -3.62 19.80
CA ARG A 577 -15.45 -4.12 18.43
C ARG A 577 -16.35 -3.37 17.44
N ALA A 578 -17.60 -3.08 17.83
CA ALA A 578 -18.54 -2.32 17.02
C ALA A 578 -18.12 -0.85 16.85
N LEU A 579 -17.75 -0.17 17.95
CA LEU A 579 -17.35 1.25 17.91
C LEU A 579 -16.21 1.53 16.93
N LYS A 580 -15.28 0.59 16.75
CA LYS A 580 -14.21 0.68 15.74
C LYS A 580 -14.72 0.83 14.30
N PHE A 581 -15.91 0.32 14.00
CA PHE A 581 -16.53 0.36 12.67
C PHE A 581 -17.53 1.53 12.52
N TYR A 582 -18.24 1.92 13.60
CA TYR A 582 -19.27 2.96 13.56
C TYR A 582 -18.74 4.38 13.87
N ALA A 583 -17.64 4.51 14.62
CA ALA A 583 -17.10 5.81 14.98
C ALA A 583 -16.45 6.50 13.77
N SER A 584 -16.90 7.71 13.46
CA SER A 584 -16.30 8.56 12.41
C SER A 584 -14.96 9.15 12.86
N VAL A 585 -14.77 9.29 14.16
CA VAL A 585 -13.53 9.76 14.80
C VAL A 585 -13.30 8.94 16.06
N ARG A 586 -12.08 8.47 16.26
CA ARG A 586 -11.65 7.80 17.49
C ARG A 586 -10.48 8.56 18.11
N LEU A 587 -10.54 8.85 19.40
CA LEU A 587 -9.55 9.62 20.13
C LEU A 587 -8.92 8.76 21.23
N ASP A 588 -7.62 8.45 21.09
CA ASP A 588 -6.83 7.76 22.12
C ASP A 588 -6.20 8.81 23.04
N VAL A 589 -6.69 8.88 24.27
CA VAL A 589 -6.30 9.88 25.29
C VAL A 589 -5.36 9.22 26.29
N ARG A 590 -4.12 9.71 26.38
CA ARG A 590 -3.10 9.17 27.30
C ARG A 590 -2.40 10.30 28.05
N ARG A 591 -2.19 10.10 29.36
CA ARG A 591 -1.36 11.00 30.18
C ARG A 591 0.12 10.80 29.80
N ILE A 592 0.83 11.89 29.52
CA ILE A 592 2.28 11.90 29.28
C ILE A 592 3.00 12.09 30.62
N GLU A 593 2.77 13.22 31.28
CA GLU A 593 3.47 13.61 32.51
C GLU A 593 2.59 14.50 33.40
N THR A 594 2.97 14.64 34.67
CA THR A 594 2.29 15.52 35.63
C THR A 594 2.97 16.89 35.66
N LEU A 595 2.19 17.94 35.46
CA LEU A 595 2.63 19.33 35.51
C LEU A 595 2.78 19.80 36.95
N LYS A 596 3.87 20.51 37.25
CA LYS A 596 4.19 21.03 38.57
C LYS A 596 4.52 22.51 38.51
N ASP A 597 4.06 23.27 39.50
CA ASP A 597 4.53 24.62 39.80
C ASP A 597 5.25 24.59 41.16
N GLY A 598 6.57 24.77 41.13
CA GLY A 598 7.43 24.50 42.29
C GLY A 598 7.29 23.04 42.79
N THR A 599 6.70 22.86 43.97
CA THR A 599 6.44 21.55 44.58
C THR A 599 5.00 21.06 44.42
N GLU A 600 4.09 21.92 43.96
CA GLU A 600 2.66 21.63 43.87
C GLU A 600 2.32 21.00 42.51
N MET A 601 1.44 19.98 42.51
CA MET A 601 0.97 19.35 41.28
C MET A 601 -0.25 20.13 40.77
N VAL A 602 -0.12 20.75 39.60
CA VAL A 602 -1.12 21.70 39.07
C VAL A 602 -1.95 21.13 37.91
N GLY A 603 -1.52 20.02 37.30
CA GLY A 603 -2.25 19.38 36.21
C GLY A 603 -1.50 18.21 35.58
N ASN A 604 -1.95 17.78 34.41
CA ASN A 604 -1.31 16.75 33.59
C ASN A 604 -1.17 17.20 32.14
N ARG A 605 -0.05 16.85 31.51
CA ARG A 605 0.08 16.94 30.05
C ARG A 605 -0.47 15.66 29.43
N THR A 606 -1.42 15.81 28.54
CA THR A 606 -2.18 14.71 27.92
C THR A 606 -1.97 14.73 26.42
N ARG A 607 -1.69 13.55 25.85
CA ARG A 607 -1.62 13.30 24.41
C ARG A 607 -2.95 12.74 23.95
N VAL A 608 -3.49 13.29 22.88
CA VAL A 608 -4.62 12.74 22.15
C VAL A 608 -4.19 12.37 20.76
N LYS A 609 -4.27 11.08 20.42
CA LYS A 609 -4.03 10.58 19.06
C LYS A 609 -5.36 10.40 18.34
N VAL A 610 -5.54 11.11 17.23
CA VAL A 610 -6.69 10.93 16.35
C VAL A 610 -6.49 9.66 15.52
N ALA A 611 -7.31 8.64 15.75
CA ALA A 611 -7.37 7.43 14.95
C ALA A 611 -8.59 7.48 14.01
N LYS A 612 -8.33 7.44 12.70
CA LYS A 612 -9.34 7.25 11.65
C LYS A 612 -8.88 6.07 10.79
N ASN A 613 -9.79 5.16 10.46
CA ASN A 613 -9.43 3.82 9.98
C ASN A 613 -9.61 3.61 8.46
N LYS A 614 -10.05 4.61 7.67
CA LYS A 614 -10.38 4.40 6.24
C LYS A 614 -9.13 4.46 5.35
N CYS A 615 -8.60 3.33 4.89
CA CYS A 615 -7.37 3.31 4.09
C CYS A 615 -7.41 2.23 3.00
N VAL A 616 -6.68 2.44 1.90
CA VAL A 616 -6.41 1.39 0.90
C VAL A 616 -5.03 0.77 1.16
N ALA A 617 -4.80 -0.46 0.74
CA ALA A 617 -3.55 -1.18 1.05
C ALA A 617 -2.41 -0.88 0.07
N GLU A 618 -1.18 -1.18 0.50
CA GLU A 618 -0.01 -1.24 -0.36
C GLU A 618 -0.25 -2.13 -1.60
N GLY A 619 0.31 -1.69 -2.73
CA GLY A 619 0.14 -2.31 -4.03
C GLY A 619 -1.11 -1.85 -4.79
N THR A 620 -2.00 -1.06 -4.19
CA THR A 620 -3.17 -0.49 -4.86
C THR A 620 -2.76 0.46 -5.99
N LEU A 621 -3.39 0.30 -7.15
CA LEU A 621 -3.07 1.08 -8.34
C LEU A 621 -3.98 2.31 -8.47
N VAL A 622 -3.37 3.46 -8.72
CA VAL A 622 -4.05 4.73 -9.03
C VAL A 622 -3.58 5.26 -10.39
N PHE A 623 -4.48 5.80 -11.20
CA PHE A 623 -4.18 6.26 -12.56
C PHE A 623 -4.11 7.78 -12.61
N ASP A 624 -3.05 8.29 -13.22
CA ASP A 624 -2.84 9.69 -13.54
C ASP A 624 -3.15 9.99 -15.01
N PRO A 625 -4.32 10.60 -15.31
CA PRO A 625 -4.72 10.92 -16.67
C PRO A 625 -3.84 11.95 -17.36
N VAL A 626 -3.17 12.84 -16.60
CA VAL A 626 -2.34 13.90 -17.16
C VAL A 626 -1.04 13.32 -17.72
N THR A 627 -0.45 12.36 -17.01
CA THR A 627 0.79 11.72 -17.45
C THR A 627 0.55 10.40 -18.20
N GLY A 628 -0.68 9.87 -18.15
CA GLY A 628 -1.02 8.55 -18.66
C GLY A 628 -0.37 7.43 -17.86
N ARG A 629 0.12 7.69 -16.63
CA ARG A 629 0.85 6.71 -15.82
C ARG A 629 -0.04 6.09 -14.75
N THR A 630 0.27 4.85 -14.40
CA THR A 630 -0.40 4.13 -13.32
C THR A 630 0.63 3.94 -12.23
N HIS A 631 0.33 4.45 -11.05
CA HIS A 631 1.23 4.42 -9.91
C HIS A 631 0.73 3.40 -8.88
N ARG A 632 1.65 2.78 -8.16
CA ARG A 632 1.31 2.16 -6.88
C ARG A 632 1.12 3.25 -5.86
N ILE A 633 0.15 3.10 -4.97
CA ILE A 633 -0.19 4.16 -4.02
C ILE A 633 0.97 4.48 -3.07
N GLU A 634 1.76 3.48 -2.68
CA GLU A 634 2.97 3.66 -1.87
C GLU A 634 4.00 4.57 -2.55
N ASP A 635 4.21 4.43 -3.87
CA ASP A 635 5.15 5.27 -4.62
C ASP A 635 4.67 6.73 -4.66
N VAL A 636 3.36 6.94 -4.77
CA VAL A 636 2.74 8.27 -4.75
C VAL A 636 2.89 8.91 -3.38
N VAL A 637 2.61 8.17 -2.30
CA VAL A 637 2.65 8.68 -0.92
C VAL A 637 4.08 8.89 -0.44
N ASP A 638 4.96 7.90 -0.57
CA ASP A 638 6.34 7.96 -0.09
C ASP A 638 7.13 9.01 -0.89
N GLY A 639 6.88 9.11 -2.20
CA GLY A 639 7.49 10.11 -3.08
C GLY A 639 6.82 11.48 -3.07
N ARG A 640 5.64 11.63 -2.43
CA ARG A 640 4.76 12.83 -2.51
C ARG A 640 4.59 13.33 -3.94
N LEU A 641 4.31 12.40 -4.85
CA LEU A 641 4.26 12.71 -6.28
C LEU A 641 3.05 13.61 -6.60
N PRO A 642 3.22 14.72 -7.34
CA PRO A 642 2.15 15.64 -7.71
C PRO A 642 1.30 15.05 -8.86
N VAL A 643 0.51 14.03 -8.54
CA VAL A 643 -0.33 13.31 -9.50
C VAL A 643 -1.76 13.86 -9.51
N HIS A 644 -2.47 13.64 -10.63
CA HIS A 644 -3.90 13.89 -10.74
C HIS A 644 -4.63 12.56 -10.75
N LEU A 645 -5.77 12.44 -10.09
CA LEU A 645 -6.53 11.19 -10.03
C LEU A 645 -7.91 11.36 -10.65
N VAL A 646 -8.45 10.24 -11.09
CA VAL A 646 -9.84 10.13 -11.55
C VAL A 646 -10.74 10.04 -10.33
N ALA A 647 -11.73 10.93 -10.23
CA ALA A 647 -12.70 11.00 -9.15
C ALA A 647 -14.13 11.15 -9.70
N ALA A 648 -15.12 10.60 -9.03
CA ALA A 648 -16.53 10.74 -9.40
C ALA A 648 -17.15 11.98 -8.74
N ASP A 649 -17.90 12.77 -9.48
CA ASP A 649 -18.70 13.85 -8.92
C ASP A 649 -20.07 13.35 -8.39
N LYS A 650 -20.91 14.28 -7.92
CA LYS A 650 -22.25 13.95 -7.38
C LYS A 650 -23.25 13.46 -8.44
N LYS A 651 -22.93 13.59 -9.73
CA LYS A 651 -23.73 13.12 -10.86
C LYS A 651 -23.18 11.81 -11.44
N ASP A 652 -22.29 11.13 -10.71
CA ASP A 652 -21.60 9.92 -11.16
C ASP A 652 -20.77 10.14 -12.45
N GLN A 653 -20.33 11.39 -12.71
CA GLN A 653 -19.42 11.74 -13.81
C GLN A 653 -17.98 11.73 -13.33
N LEU A 654 -17.06 11.26 -14.16
CA LEU A 654 -15.65 11.16 -13.81
C LEU A 654 -14.90 12.45 -14.18
N GLN A 655 -14.17 12.98 -13.22
CA GLN A 655 -13.40 14.22 -13.29
C GLN A 655 -11.94 13.94 -12.94
N VAL A 656 -11.04 14.76 -13.47
CA VAL A 656 -9.61 14.74 -13.12
C VAL A 656 -9.36 15.79 -12.05
N ARG A 657 -8.76 15.39 -10.93
CA ARG A 657 -8.48 16.28 -9.79
C ARG A 657 -7.09 16.04 -9.22
N PRO A 658 -6.36 17.10 -8.83
CA PRO A 658 -5.03 16.95 -8.23
C PRO A 658 -5.10 16.33 -6.84
N VAL A 659 -4.06 15.59 -6.48
CA VAL A 659 -3.80 15.18 -5.10
C VAL A 659 -3.20 16.36 -4.34
N ARG A 660 -3.80 16.69 -3.18
CA ARG A 660 -3.35 17.76 -2.28
C ARG A 660 -2.56 17.25 -1.07
N SER A 661 -2.92 16.08 -0.56
CA SER A 661 -2.32 15.51 0.65
C SER A 661 -2.06 14.01 0.48
N TRP A 662 -0.99 13.52 1.12
CA TRP A 662 -0.55 12.13 1.10
C TRP A 662 -0.47 11.59 2.52
N PHE A 663 -1.04 10.41 2.76
CA PHE A 663 -1.06 9.82 4.09
C PHE A 663 -0.57 8.37 4.08
N ASP A 664 0.48 8.10 4.85
CA ASP A 664 0.85 6.75 5.26
C ASP A 664 0.24 6.46 6.63
N GLN A 665 -0.49 5.36 6.71
CA GLN A 665 -1.35 5.00 7.81
C GLN A 665 -0.82 3.79 8.58
N GLY A 666 0.39 3.33 8.26
CA GLY A 666 1.05 2.19 8.88
C GLY A 666 0.38 0.86 8.57
N GLU A 667 0.74 -0.19 9.31
CA GLU A 667 0.16 -1.52 9.12
C GLU A 667 -1.24 -1.65 9.75
N GLN A 668 -2.23 -2.01 8.94
CA GLN A 668 -3.62 -2.24 9.38
C GLN A 668 -4.19 -3.56 8.83
N ASP A 669 -5.28 -4.03 9.44
CA ASP A 669 -6.05 -5.16 8.93
C ASP A 669 -6.87 -4.70 7.71
N VAL A 670 -6.62 -5.31 6.56
CA VAL A 670 -7.31 -5.02 5.31
C VAL A 670 -8.03 -6.26 4.79
N MET A 671 -9.23 -6.06 4.25
CA MET A 671 -9.99 -7.08 3.54
C MET A 671 -9.88 -6.87 2.04
N GLY A 672 -9.87 -7.97 1.29
CA GLY A 672 -9.84 -7.90 -0.16
C GLY A 672 -11.24 -8.06 -0.74
N LEU A 673 -11.56 -7.27 -1.77
CA LEU A 673 -12.80 -7.39 -2.54
C LEU A 673 -12.45 -7.73 -3.98
N ARG A 674 -12.92 -8.88 -4.46
CA ARG A 674 -12.78 -9.26 -5.88
C ARG A 674 -14.09 -8.98 -6.60
N VAL A 675 -14.01 -8.08 -7.57
CA VAL A 675 -15.16 -7.61 -8.35
C VAL A 675 -15.22 -8.39 -9.66
N ARG A 676 -16.44 -8.77 -10.05
CA ARG A 676 -16.68 -9.48 -11.32
C ARG A 676 -16.24 -8.60 -12.49
N GLY A 677 -15.23 -9.04 -13.23
CA GLY A 677 -14.55 -8.22 -14.24
C GLY A 677 -13.04 -8.17 -14.05
N GLY A 678 -12.54 -8.64 -12.90
CA GLY A 678 -11.11 -8.87 -12.66
C GLY A 678 -10.46 -7.85 -11.73
N ALA A 679 -11.14 -6.75 -11.39
CA ALA A 679 -10.66 -5.81 -10.39
C ALA A 679 -10.62 -6.46 -9.00
N GLN A 680 -9.56 -6.17 -8.27
CA GLN A 680 -9.36 -6.64 -6.91
C GLN A 680 -8.73 -5.51 -6.11
N ILE A 681 -9.39 -5.09 -5.04
CA ILE A 681 -8.93 -4.01 -4.18
C ILE A 681 -8.78 -4.53 -2.74
N TRP A 682 -7.79 -4.03 -2.02
CA TRP A 682 -7.57 -4.30 -0.60
C TRP A 682 -7.74 -3.03 0.20
N VAL A 683 -8.68 -3.03 1.16
CA VAL A 683 -9.06 -1.83 1.93
C VAL A 683 -9.34 -2.20 3.37
N THR A 684 -9.29 -1.23 4.27
CA THR A 684 -9.76 -1.42 5.64
C THR A 684 -11.28 -1.65 5.66
N PRO A 685 -11.84 -2.43 6.61
CA PRO A 685 -13.27 -2.74 6.63
C PRO A 685 -14.21 -1.52 6.71
N ASP A 686 -13.75 -0.39 7.23
CA ASP A 686 -14.55 0.84 7.33
C ASP A 686 -14.36 1.78 6.12
N HIS A 687 -13.50 1.42 5.17
CA HIS A 687 -13.30 2.20 3.95
C HIS A 687 -14.59 2.26 3.13
N MET A 688 -15.01 3.46 2.73
CA MET A 688 -16.28 3.64 2.03
C MET A 688 -16.12 3.34 0.54
N MET A 689 -16.96 2.43 0.06
CA MET A 689 -17.03 2.02 -1.33
C MET A 689 -18.29 2.62 -1.95
N LEU A 690 -18.20 3.20 -3.14
CA LEU A 690 -19.39 3.69 -3.85
C LEU A 690 -20.18 2.48 -4.38
N THR A 691 -21.44 2.36 -4.00
CA THR A 691 -22.37 1.32 -4.45
C THR A 691 -23.59 1.92 -5.13
N ASP A 692 -24.40 1.07 -5.76
CA ASP A 692 -25.69 1.46 -6.35
C ASP A 692 -26.73 1.95 -5.32
N ARG A 693 -26.44 1.76 -4.02
CA ARG A 693 -27.23 2.24 -2.88
C ARG A 693 -26.55 3.42 -2.16
N GLY A 694 -25.49 3.99 -2.75
CA GLY A 694 -24.67 5.04 -2.15
C GLY A 694 -23.38 4.51 -1.51
N TRP A 695 -22.78 5.29 -0.64
CA TRP A 695 -21.53 4.93 0.04
C TRP A 695 -21.76 3.89 1.14
N VAL A 696 -21.08 2.74 1.05
CA VAL A 696 -21.18 1.63 2.02
C VAL A 696 -19.79 1.23 2.49
N PRO A 697 -19.56 0.99 3.79
CA PRO A 697 -18.29 0.46 4.28
C PRO A 697 -17.94 -0.90 3.67
N ALA A 698 -16.68 -1.13 3.34
CA ALA A 698 -16.22 -2.36 2.71
C ALA A 698 -16.58 -3.63 3.50
N GLY A 699 -16.55 -3.57 4.84
CA GLY A 699 -16.86 -4.66 5.76
C GLY A 699 -18.34 -5.01 5.85
N GLU A 700 -19.22 -4.13 5.37
CA GLU A 700 -20.66 -4.40 5.27
C GLU A 700 -21.03 -5.03 3.91
N LEU A 701 -20.13 -4.95 2.93
CA LEU A 701 -20.37 -5.54 1.61
C LEU A 701 -20.39 -7.07 1.71
N GLN A 702 -21.36 -7.65 1.03
CA GLN A 702 -21.52 -9.09 0.87
C GLN A 702 -21.26 -9.50 -0.58
N VAL A 703 -20.96 -10.79 -0.78
CA VAL A 703 -20.95 -11.35 -2.13
C VAL A 703 -22.31 -11.08 -2.77
N ARG A 704 -22.29 -10.55 -4.00
CA ARG A 704 -23.42 -10.04 -4.79
C ARG A 704 -23.72 -8.55 -4.70
N ASP A 705 -23.22 -7.83 -3.69
CA ASP A 705 -23.32 -6.37 -3.67
C ASP A 705 -22.61 -5.75 -4.87
N ARG A 706 -23.02 -4.54 -5.28
CA ARG A 706 -22.51 -3.90 -6.50
C ARG A 706 -21.70 -2.66 -6.17
N VAL A 707 -20.43 -2.63 -6.57
CA VAL A 707 -19.52 -1.50 -6.39
C VAL A 707 -19.31 -0.75 -7.71
N ALA A 708 -19.12 0.56 -7.64
CA ALA A 708 -18.92 1.42 -8.79
C ALA A 708 -17.53 1.23 -9.39
N GLN A 709 -17.49 1.14 -10.72
CA GLN A 709 -16.27 1.09 -11.53
C GLN A 709 -16.41 2.05 -12.72
N PRO A 710 -15.31 2.65 -13.20
CA PRO A 710 -15.30 3.37 -14.46
C PRO A 710 -15.83 2.51 -15.61
N ARG A 711 -16.77 3.06 -16.38
CA ARG A 711 -17.31 2.47 -17.60
C ARG A 711 -16.86 3.26 -18.82
N ARG A 712 -16.88 4.58 -18.71
CA ARG A 712 -16.37 5.51 -19.70
C ARG A 712 -15.65 6.62 -18.97
N PHE A 713 -14.54 7.10 -19.51
CA PHE A 713 -13.73 8.14 -18.88
C PHE A 713 -13.15 9.03 -19.98
N LEU A 714 -13.33 10.35 -19.88
CA LEU A 714 -12.87 11.37 -20.85
C LEU A 714 -13.22 11.08 -22.32
N ARG A 715 -14.12 11.89 -22.89
CA ARG A 715 -14.41 11.83 -24.33
C ARG A 715 -13.19 12.29 -25.14
N PHE A 716 -13.21 12.01 -26.43
CA PHE A 716 -12.21 12.49 -27.38
C PHE A 716 -12.58 13.88 -27.87
N GLY A 717 -11.57 14.71 -28.11
CA GLY A 717 -11.71 16.00 -28.79
C GLY A 717 -11.32 15.90 -30.27
N GLU A 718 -10.72 16.96 -30.79
CA GLU A 718 -10.36 17.10 -32.22
C GLU A 718 -8.84 17.26 -32.47
N ALA A 719 -8.01 17.36 -31.42
CA ALA A 719 -6.58 17.56 -31.53
C ALA A 719 -5.87 16.36 -32.19
N ALA A 720 -4.94 16.66 -33.10
CA ALA A 720 -4.13 15.67 -33.81
C ALA A 720 -2.64 16.03 -33.68
N PRO A 721 -1.98 15.71 -32.55
CA PRO A 721 -0.56 16.05 -32.33
C PRO A 721 0.39 15.27 -33.26
N VAL A 722 -0.10 14.18 -33.85
CA VAL A 722 0.52 13.39 -34.90
C VAL A 722 -0.56 13.02 -35.91
N THR A 723 -0.16 12.65 -37.12
CA THR A 723 -1.08 12.13 -38.14
C THR A 723 -1.56 10.71 -37.78
N PRO A 724 -2.70 10.25 -38.35
CA PRO A 724 -3.18 8.87 -38.16
C PRO A 724 -2.12 7.82 -38.54
N ASP A 725 -1.35 8.08 -39.59
CA ASP A 725 -0.27 7.20 -40.06
C ASP A 725 0.92 7.19 -39.09
N GLU A 726 1.33 8.34 -38.55
CA GLU A 726 2.36 8.42 -37.52
C GLU A 726 1.94 7.67 -36.24
N ALA A 727 0.70 7.84 -35.80
CA ALA A 727 0.16 7.14 -34.64
C ALA A 727 0.18 5.62 -34.83
N ARG A 728 -0.18 5.17 -36.04
CA ARG A 728 -0.11 3.77 -36.44
C ARG A 728 1.31 3.22 -36.43
N LEU A 729 2.26 3.96 -37.00
CA LEU A 729 3.67 3.60 -37.00
C LEU A 729 4.23 3.52 -35.57
N ILE A 730 3.84 4.43 -34.67
CA ILE A 730 4.18 4.35 -33.25
C ILE A 730 3.64 3.05 -32.65
N GLY A 731 2.38 2.68 -32.93
CA GLY A 731 1.79 1.42 -32.47
C GLY A 731 2.57 0.19 -32.94
N TYR A 732 2.91 0.14 -34.24
CA TYR A 732 3.75 -0.92 -34.80
C TYR A 732 5.12 -1.03 -34.13
N LEU A 733 5.76 0.11 -33.86
CA LEU A 733 7.09 0.14 -33.25
C LEU A 733 7.05 -0.17 -31.73
N ILE A 734 5.96 0.17 -31.04
CA ILE A 734 5.74 -0.27 -29.66
C ILE A 734 5.56 -1.79 -29.60
N GLY A 735 4.86 -2.40 -30.54
CA GLY A 735 4.77 -3.86 -30.60
C GLY A 735 6.06 -4.53 -31.07
N ASP A 736 6.24 -4.55 -32.39
CA ASP A 736 7.28 -5.32 -33.08
C ASP A 736 8.51 -4.48 -33.48
N GLY A 737 8.62 -3.24 -32.98
CA GLY A 737 9.77 -2.38 -33.24
C GLY A 737 10.98 -2.68 -32.36
N TYR A 738 12.16 -2.67 -32.98
CA TYR A 738 13.47 -2.60 -32.33
C TYR A 738 14.14 -1.25 -32.60
N VAL A 739 14.18 -0.41 -31.56
CA VAL A 739 14.61 0.99 -31.62
C VAL A 739 15.87 1.19 -30.76
N GLY A 740 16.94 0.47 -31.10
CA GLY A 740 18.16 0.30 -30.28
C GLY A 740 19.17 1.47 -30.25
N GLY A 741 18.73 2.72 -30.38
CA GLY A 741 19.63 3.86 -30.24
C GLY A 741 20.52 4.20 -31.44
N LYS A 742 20.45 3.44 -32.54
CA LYS A 742 21.14 3.69 -33.82
C LYS A 742 20.24 3.32 -34.99
N THR A 743 20.47 3.91 -36.16
CA THR A 743 19.83 3.48 -37.40
C THR A 743 20.54 2.25 -37.97
N PRO A 744 19.82 1.31 -38.62
CA PRO A 744 18.41 1.38 -38.96
C PRO A 744 17.47 1.05 -37.79
N VAL A 745 16.29 1.70 -37.76
CA VAL A 745 15.16 1.23 -36.94
C VAL A 745 14.63 -0.04 -37.59
N ALA A 746 14.37 -1.10 -36.82
CA ALA A 746 13.88 -2.35 -37.36
C ALA A 746 12.44 -2.60 -36.92
N PHE A 747 11.61 -3.07 -37.84
CA PHE A 747 10.27 -3.60 -37.58
C PHE A 747 10.29 -5.10 -37.89
N MET A 748 9.87 -5.92 -36.92
CA MET A 748 10.06 -7.38 -36.92
C MET A 748 8.71 -8.10 -37.05
N ASN A 749 8.16 -8.19 -38.26
CA ASN A 749 6.86 -8.81 -38.50
C ASN A 749 6.87 -9.70 -39.76
N VAL A 750 6.07 -10.76 -39.78
CA VAL A 750 6.00 -11.68 -40.93
C VAL A 750 4.98 -11.26 -41.98
N GLN A 751 4.09 -10.32 -41.66
CA GLN A 751 2.98 -9.91 -42.52
C GLN A 751 3.44 -8.87 -43.53
N GLU A 752 3.28 -9.20 -44.82
CA GLU A 752 3.71 -8.35 -45.93
C GLU A 752 2.91 -7.03 -46.00
N ASP A 753 1.59 -7.08 -45.82
CA ASP A 753 0.73 -5.90 -45.81
C ASP A 753 1.17 -4.85 -44.76
N LEU A 754 1.72 -5.30 -43.62
CA LEU A 754 2.22 -4.40 -42.58
C LEU A 754 3.60 -3.83 -42.95
N HIS A 755 4.45 -4.62 -43.62
CA HIS A 755 5.72 -4.12 -44.15
C HIS A 755 5.50 -3.03 -45.19
N ASP A 756 4.52 -3.20 -46.08
CA ASP A 756 4.20 -2.24 -47.12
C ASP A 756 3.66 -0.93 -46.52
N ASP A 757 2.78 -0.99 -45.52
CA ASP A 757 2.29 0.21 -44.84
C ASP A 757 3.41 0.92 -44.06
N VAL A 758 4.25 0.18 -43.31
CA VAL A 758 5.42 0.77 -42.62
C VAL A 758 6.40 1.39 -43.61
N ALA A 759 6.65 0.75 -44.76
CA ALA A 759 7.55 1.28 -45.78
C ALA A 759 7.01 2.57 -46.41
N ARG A 760 5.69 2.62 -46.69
CA ARG A 760 5.01 3.82 -47.18
C ARG A 760 5.12 4.97 -46.18
N ILE A 761 4.74 4.74 -44.92
CA ILE A 761 4.78 5.78 -43.88
C ILE A 761 6.24 6.22 -43.65
N ALA A 762 7.20 5.30 -43.63
CA ALA A 762 8.61 5.65 -43.52
C ALA A 762 9.12 6.54 -44.68
N ALA A 763 8.65 6.30 -45.91
CA ALA A 763 8.99 7.12 -47.07
C ALA A 763 8.46 8.55 -46.93
N ASP A 764 7.24 8.73 -46.42
CA ASP A 764 6.65 10.05 -46.13
C ASP A 764 7.49 10.85 -45.09
N HIS A 765 8.27 10.14 -44.26
CA HIS A 765 9.20 10.71 -43.28
C HIS A 765 10.65 10.82 -43.75
N GLY A 766 10.91 10.72 -45.06
CA GLY A 766 12.24 10.84 -45.64
C GLY A 766 13.17 9.66 -45.32
N CYS A 767 12.60 8.51 -44.96
CA CYS A 767 13.34 7.29 -44.69
C CYS A 767 13.16 6.27 -45.81
N ASN A 768 14.19 5.45 -46.03
CA ASN A 768 14.12 4.30 -46.92
C ASN A 768 13.96 3.02 -46.11
N ALA A 769 12.87 2.29 -46.34
CA ALA A 769 12.61 0.99 -45.74
C ALA A 769 13.06 -0.13 -46.69
N GLN A 770 13.97 -0.99 -46.22
CA GLN A 770 14.47 -2.13 -46.98
C GLN A 770 14.20 -3.43 -46.23
N ARG A 771 13.54 -4.37 -46.89
CA ARG A 771 13.33 -5.72 -46.38
C ARG A 771 14.67 -6.45 -46.33
N ARG A 772 15.08 -6.93 -45.15
CA ARG A 772 16.33 -7.67 -44.95
C ARG A 772 16.13 -9.17 -45.07
N ASP A 773 15.01 -9.66 -44.56
CA ASP A 773 14.55 -11.05 -44.67
C ASP A 773 13.01 -11.09 -44.58
N GLU A 774 12.43 -12.29 -44.47
CA GLU A 774 10.97 -12.48 -44.39
C GLU A 774 10.32 -11.75 -43.19
N VAL A 775 11.09 -11.50 -42.13
CA VAL A 775 10.62 -10.99 -40.83
C VAL A 775 11.05 -9.53 -40.58
N GLN A 776 12.19 -9.10 -41.11
CA GLN A 776 12.78 -7.82 -40.75
C GLN A 776 12.66 -6.79 -41.87
N LEU A 777 12.00 -5.66 -41.57
CA LEU A 777 12.03 -4.43 -42.35
C LEU A 777 12.95 -3.40 -41.67
N ALA A 778 14.01 -2.98 -42.37
CA ALA A 778 15.01 -2.03 -41.86
C ALA A 778 14.76 -0.62 -42.41
N ILE A 779 14.44 0.32 -41.53
CA ILE A 779 14.17 1.73 -41.83
C ILE A 779 15.46 2.54 -41.64
N SER A 780 15.94 3.14 -42.72
CA SER A 780 17.20 3.88 -42.80
C SER A 780 17.00 5.25 -43.43
N HIS A 781 18.03 6.09 -43.43
CA HIS A 781 18.02 7.41 -44.06
C HIS A 781 19.40 7.68 -44.66
N ARG A 782 19.53 8.63 -45.58
CA ARG A 782 20.84 8.96 -46.16
C ARG A 782 21.69 9.73 -45.14
N PRO A 783 23.02 9.53 -45.12
CA PRO A 783 23.92 10.31 -44.27
C PRO A 783 23.76 11.81 -44.52
N GLY A 784 23.49 12.59 -43.47
CA GLY A 784 23.31 14.05 -43.52
C GLY A 784 21.85 14.53 -43.63
N GLU A 785 20.91 13.64 -43.92
CA GLU A 785 19.47 13.94 -43.89
C GLU A 785 18.89 13.75 -42.48
N ARG A 786 17.76 14.40 -42.17
CA ARG A 786 17.04 14.17 -40.91
C ARG A 786 16.21 12.91 -41.05
N ASN A 787 16.35 11.97 -40.11
CA ASN A 787 15.52 10.77 -40.05
C ASN A 787 14.19 11.10 -39.33
N GLY A 788 13.09 11.26 -40.08
CA GLY A 788 11.78 11.61 -39.52
C GLY A 788 11.21 10.53 -38.61
N VAL A 789 11.37 9.25 -38.96
CA VAL A 789 10.93 8.12 -38.11
C VAL A 789 11.66 8.10 -36.77
N LEU A 790 12.95 8.40 -36.77
CA LEU A 790 13.76 8.52 -35.57
C LEU A 790 13.31 9.69 -34.69
N ALA A 791 13.01 10.84 -35.30
CA ALA A 791 12.45 11.98 -34.58
C ALA A 791 11.11 11.60 -33.92
N LEU A 792 10.25 10.89 -34.65
CA LEU A 792 8.99 10.36 -34.14
C LEU A 792 9.19 9.38 -32.97
N CYS A 793 10.14 8.44 -33.08
CA CYS A 793 10.48 7.52 -31.99
C CYS A 793 10.96 8.23 -30.71
N ARG A 794 11.68 9.34 -30.86
CA ARG A 794 12.14 10.16 -29.73
C ARG A 794 10.99 10.94 -29.11
N TRP A 795 10.14 11.55 -29.93
CA TRP A 795 8.93 12.22 -29.48
C TRP A 795 8.00 11.27 -28.72
N ALA A 796 7.80 10.06 -29.25
CA ALA A 796 7.00 9.01 -28.63
C ALA A 796 7.67 8.35 -27.40
N GLY A 797 8.92 8.72 -27.06
CA GLY A 797 9.61 8.13 -25.90
C GLY A 797 9.86 6.63 -26.01
N ILE A 798 9.89 6.05 -27.21
CA ILE A 798 10.16 4.62 -27.45
C ILE A 798 11.63 4.35 -27.84
N TRP A 799 12.39 5.43 -28.08
CA TRP A 799 13.81 5.35 -28.43
C TRP A 799 14.66 4.84 -27.27
N GLY A 800 15.32 3.68 -27.45
CA GLY A 800 16.24 3.11 -26.46
C GLY A 800 15.57 2.34 -25.31
N HIS A 801 14.24 2.18 -25.34
CA HIS A 801 13.49 1.45 -24.31
C HIS A 801 13.40 -0.06 -24.60
N LEU A 802 13.46 -0.88 -23.55
CA LEU A 802 13.23 -2.33 -23.63
C LEU A 802 11.73 -2.64 -23.57
N ALA A 803 11.33 -3.85 -23.97
CA ALA A 803 9.92 -4.27 -23.99
C ALA A 803 9.16 -4.07 -22.65
N PRO A 804 9.75 -4.30 -21.45
CA PRO A 804 9.09 -4.00 -20.18
C PRO A 804 8.91 -2.51 -19.88
N ASP A 805 9.72 -1.66 -20.51
CA ASP A 805 9.73 -0.21 -20.28
C ASP A 805 8.90 0.56 -21.32
N LYS A 806 8.36 -0.14 -22.34
CA LYS A 806 7.54 0.47 -23.39
C LYS A 806 6.24 1.01 -22.79
N GLN A 807 5.84 2.20 -23.23
CA GLN A 807 4.68 2.94 -22.76
C GLN A 807 4.04 3.68 -23.94
N VAL A 808 2.76 4.03 -23.80
CA VAL A 808 2.09 5.00 -24.66
C VAL A 808 2.51 6.42 -24.25
N PRO A 809 2.80 7.33 -25.21
CA PRO A 809 3.12 8.72 -24.90
C PRO A 809 1.97 9.46 -24.19
N ALA A 810 2.30 10.35 -23.26
CA ALA A 810 1.32 11.14 -22.49
C ALA A 810 0.35 11.93 -23.40
N ALA A 811 0.81 12.40 -24.56
CA ALA A 811 -0.02 13.11 -25.54
C ALA A 811 -1.28 12.32 -25.97
N PHE A 812 -1.28 10.98 -25.93
CA PHE A 812 -2.45 10.15 -26.25
C PHE A 812 -3.52 10.13 -25.15
N PHE A 813 -3.22 10.65 -23.97
CA PHE A 813 -4.16 10.78 -22.86
C PHE A 813 -4.75 12.19 -22.72
N ASP A 814 -4.31 13.12 -23.56
CA ASP A 814 -4.89 14.45 -23.65
C ASP A 814 -6.42 14.34 -23.89
N PRO A 815 -7.26 15.03 -23.08
CA PRO A 815 -8.71 15.06 -23.29
C PRO A 815 -9.10 15.49 -24.72
N GLU A 816 -8.34 16.43 -25.30
CA GLU A 816 -8.64 16.99 -26.61
C GLU A 816 -8.17 16.11 -27.77
N ILE A 817 -7.42 15.03 -27.56
CA ILE A 817 -6.96 14.19 -28.66
C ILE A 817 -8.14 13.53 -29.41
N SER A 818 -8.02 13.44 -30.73
CA SER A 818 -9.03 12.84 -31.58
C SER A 818 -9.08 11.31 -31.45
N ALA A 819 -10.30 10.78 -31.58
CA ALA A 819 -10.54 9.34 -31.55
C ALA A 819 -9.78 8.60 -32.67
N GLU A 820 -9.63 9.22 -33.84
CA GLU A 820 -8.94 8.62 -34.99
C GLU A 820 -7.46 8.38 -34.72
N ILE A 821 -6.78 9.32 -34.06
CA ILE A 821 -5.36 9.20 -33.72
C ILE A 821 -5.13 8.06 -32.74
N VAL A 822 -5.94 8.00 -31.67
CA VAL A 822 -5.84 6.91 -30.69
C VAL A 822 -6.23 5.57 -31.32
N ALA A 823 -7.24 5.55 -32.20
CA ALA A 823 -7.65 4.35 -32.92
C ALA A 823 -6.51 3.77 -33.77
N ASN A 824 -5.76 4.60 -34.48
CA ASN A 824 -4.61 4.17 -35.28
C ASN A 824 -3.44 3.66 -34.44
N LEU A 825 -3.19 4.27 -33.27
CA LEU A 825 -2.22 3.73 -32.30
C LEU A 825 -2.63 2.32 -31.83
N VAL A 826 -3.88 2.17 -31.39
CA VAL A 826 -4.39 0.88 -30.90
C VAL A 826 -4.43 -0.17 -32.01
N PHE A 827 -4.73 0.23 -33.25
CA PHE A 827 -4.62 -0.64 -34.42
C PHE A 827 -3.20 -1.19 -34.58
N GLY A 828 -2.19 -0.30 -34.53
CA GLY A 828 -0.79 -0.72 -34.63
C GLY A 828 -0.39 -1.72 -33.54
N LEU A 829 -0.81 -1.48 -32.29
CA LEU A 829 -0.57 -2.41 -31.17
C LEU A 829 -1.31 -3.74 -31.34
N PHE A 830 -2.55 -3.70 -31.84
CA PHE A 830 -3.38 -4.89 -32.01
C PHE A 830 -2.84 -5.80 -33.11
N GLU A 831 -2.38 -5.23 -34.23
CA GLU A 831 -1.85 -6.02 -35.35
C GLU A 831 -0.52 -6.73 -35.03
N THR A 832 0.28 -6.19 -34.12
CA THR A 832 1.55 -6.80 -33.69
C THR A 832 1.33 -7.88 -32.63
N ASP A 833 0.94 -7.51 -31.41
CA ASP A 833 0.87 -8.40 -30.23
C ASP A 833 -0.56 -8.68 -29.77
N GLY A 834 -1.57 -8.21 -30.51
CA GLY A 834 -2.96 -8.54 -30.25
C GLY A 834 -3.28 -10.00 -30.54
N TRP A 835 -4.49 -10.43 -30.19
CA TRP A 835 -5.00 -11.75 -30.54
C TRP A 835 -6.53 -11.76 -30.56
N VAL A 836 -7.08 -12.64 -31.40
CA VAL A 836 -8.53 -12.93 -31.47
C VAL A 836 -8.72 -14.37 -30.99
N GLY A 837 -9.72 -14.60 -30.14
CA GLY A 837 -10.02 -15.95 -29.66
C GLY A 837 -11.45 -16.08 -29.17
N ARG A 838 -11.78 -17.27 -28.65
CA ARG A 838 -13.11 -17.56 -28.09
C ARG A 838 -13.00 -17.99 -26.62
N GLU A 839 -14.01 -17.65 -25.84
CA GLU A 839 -14.24 -18.20 -24.50
C GLU A 839 -14.73 -19.65 -24.58
N GLN A 840 -14.72 -20.36 -23.44
CA GLN A 840 -15.31 -21.70 -23.33
C GLN A 840 -16.80 -21.72 -23.72
N THR A 841 -17.49 -20.59 -23.55
CA THR A 841 -18.89 -20.37 -23.93
C THR A 841 -19.09 -20.19 -25.44
N GLY A 842 -18.00 -20.12 -26.23
CA GLY A 842 -18.00 -19.81 -27.66
C GLY A 842 -18.00 -18.31 -27.98
N ALA A 843 -18.15 -17.44 -26.97
CA ALA A 843 -18.17 -15.99 -27.14
C ALA A 843 -16.80 -15.47 -27.62
N LEU A 844 -16.82 -14.54 -28.57
CA LEU A 844 -15.60 -13.92 -29.09
C LEU A 844 -14.94 -13.02 -28.04
N ARG A 845 -13.61 -12.97 -28.05
CA ARG A 845 -12.78 -12.12 -27.20
C ARG A 845 -11.56 -11.68 -27.98
N VAL A 846 -11.07 -10.48 -27.66
CA VAL A 846 -9.80 -9.98 -28.17
C VAL A 846 -8.91 -9.59 -27.02
N GLY A 847 -7.61 -9.60 -27.23
CA GLY A 847 -6.68 -9.15 -26.22
C GLY A 847 -5.36 -8.72 -26.79
N TYR A 848 -4.52 -8.19 -25.90
CA TYR A 848 -3.17 -7.71 -26.19
C TYR A 848 -2.25 -8.20 -25.07
N ALA A 849 -1.10 -8.76 -25.45
CA ALA A 849 -0.14 -9.30 -24.49
C ALA A 849 1.15 -8.48 -24.50
N THR A 850 1.65 -8.11 -23.33
CA THR A 850 2.88 -7.33 -23.19
C THR A 850 3.66 -7.70 -21.94
N THR A 851 4.96 -7.39 -21.90
CA THR A 851 5.77 -7.50 -20.69
C THR A 851 5.78 -6.22 -19.85
N SER A 852 5.23 -5.12 -20.37
CA SER A 852 5.08 -3.84 -19.68
C SER A 852 3.74 -3.76 -18.94
N GLU A 853 3.77 -3.71 -17.61
CA GLU A 853 2.58 -3.48 -16.77
C GLU A 853 1.95 -2.13 -17.11
N GLN A 854 2.78 -1.10 -17.26
CA GLN A 854 2.35 0.27 -17.57
C GLN A 854 1.60 0.35 -18.90
N LEU A 855 2.10 -0.30 -19.95
CA LEU A 855 1.44 -0.34 -21.26
C LEU A 855 0.09 -1.06 -21.21
N ALA A 856 -0.01 -2.12 -20.41
CA ALA A 856 -1.27 -2.85 -20.25
C ALA A 856 -2.35 -1.98 -19.57
N HIS A 857 -2.00 -1.25 -18.50
CA HIS A 857 -2.92 -0.32 -17.85
C HIS A 857 -3.24 0.91 -18.73
N GLN A 858 -2.27 1.44 -19.46
CA GLN A 858 -2.48 2.52 -20.43
C GLN A 858 -3.50 2.14 -21.50
N LEU A 859 -3.35 0.95 -22.09
CA LEU A 859 -4.30 0.45 -23.08
C LEU A 859 -5.69 0.24 -22.46
N HIS A 860 -5.78 -0.25 -21.22
CA HIS A 860 -7.05 -0.36 -20.50
C HIS A 860 -7.78 0.98 -20.39
N TRP A 861 -7.08 2.04 -19.96
CA TRP A 861 -7.64 3.39 -19.81
C TRP A 861 -7.98 4.06 -21.15
N LEU A 862 -7.18 3.86 -22.19
CA LEU A 862 -7.53 4.34 -23.54
C LEU A 862 -8.81 3.69 -24.07
N LEU A 863 -8.97 2.38 -23.88
CA LEU A 863 -10.18 1.66 -24.29
C LEU A 863 -11.44 2.15 -23.56
N LEU A 864 -11.31 2.57 -22.29
CA LEU A 864 -12.41 3.16 -21.53
C LEU A 864 -12.92 4.47 -22.13
N ARG A 865 -12.13 5.24 -22.90
CA ARG A 865 -12.60 6.49 -23.55
C ARG A 865 -13.70 6.24 -24.58
N TRP A 866 -13.64 5.11 -25.29
CA TRP A 866 -14.71 4.62 -26.16
C TRP A 866 -15.84 3.89 -25.40
N GLY A 867 -15.72 3.71 -24.08
CA GLY A 867 -16.62 2.89 -23.28
C GLY A 867 -16.39 1.39 -23.44
N ILE A 868 -15.24 0.98 -23.99
CA ILE A 868 -14.87 -0.42 -24.19
C ILE A 868 -14.28 -0.96 -22.87
N GLY A 869 -15.09 -1.73 -22.14
CA GLY A 869 -14.60 -2.33 -20.91
C GLY A 869 -13.58 -3.43 -21.19
N SER A 870 -12.38 -3.31 -20.63
CA SER A 870 -11.36 -4.36 -20.67
C SER A 870 -10.93 -4.78 -19.26
N SER A 871 -10.18 -5.86 -19.14
CA SER A 871 -9.59 -6.33 -17.89
C SER A 871 -8.10 -6.58 -18.06
N VAL A 872 -7.29 -6.19 -17.08
CA VAL A 872 -5.84 -6.44 -17.06
C VAL A 872 -5.56 -7.64 -16.18
N HIS A 873 -4.81 -8.61 -16.71
CA HIS A 873 -4.47 -9.83 -16.00
C HIS A 873 -2.97 -10.07 -16.02
N ARG A 874 -2.40 -10.37 -14.85
CA ARG A 874 -1.05 -10.90 -14.76
C ARG A 874 -1.03 -12.38 -15.17
N ARG A 875 -0.13 -12.73 -16.08
CA ARG A 875 0.11 -14.09 -16.55
C ARG A 875 1.54 -14.49 -16.19
N ASP A 876 1.68 -15.55 -15.39
CA ASP A 876 2.97 -16.20 -15.19
C ASP A 876 3.23 -17.17 -16.37
N PRO A 877 4.22 -16.88 -17.25
CA PRO A 877 4.53 -17.75 -18.38
C PRO A 877 5.06 -19.14 -17.95
N ARG A 878 5.39 -19.35 -16.67
CA ARG A 878 5.83 -20.65 -16.13
C ARG A 878 4.68 -21.63 -15.92
N VAL A 879 3.43 -21.15 -15.84
CA VAL A 879 2.23 -21.96 -15.57
C VAL A 879 1.74 -22.71 -16.81
N GLN A 880 2.06 -22.24 -18.02
CA GLN A 880 1.85 -23.01 -19.25
C GLN A 880 3.12 -23.74 -19.69
N ARG A 881 2.95 -24.93 -20.27
CA ARG A 881 4.06 -25.66 -20.91
C ARG A 881 4.62 -24.78 -22.03
N GLY A 882 5.78 -24.17 -21.78
CA GLY A 882 6.46 -23.29 -22.73
C GLY A 882 6.48 -23.87 -24.14
N GLY A 883 6.08 -23.05 -25.11
CA GLY A 883 6.07 -23.42 -26.52
C GLY A 883 7.45 -23.85 -26.99
N LEU A 884 7.47 -24.75 -27.97
CA LEU A 884 8.69 -25.22 -28.62
C LEU A 884 8.95 -24.40 -29.87
N VAL A 885 10.11 -23.74 -29.95
CA VAL A 885 10.62 -23.17 -31.20
C VAL A 885 11.92 -23.90 -31.54
N ARG A 886 11.97 -24.54 -32.72
CA ARG A 886 13.09 -25.40 -33.16
C ARG A 886 13.52 -26.43 -32.09
N GLY A 887 12.56 -27.05 -31.42
CA GLY A 887 12.82 -28.07 -30.39
C GLY A 887 13.36 -27.55 -29.05
N ARG A 888 13.51 -26.24 -28.85
CA ARG A 888 13.85 -25.65 -27.53
C ARG A 888 12.60 -25.20 -26.81
N ARG A 889 12.50 -25.57 -25.53
CA ARG A 889 11.44 -25.13 -24.62
C ARG A 889 11.69 -23.68 -24.23
N ILE A 890 10.81 -22.76 -24.63
CA ILE A 890 10.91 -21.36 -24.24
C ILE A 890 10.36 -21.22 -22.82
N GLN A 891 11.22 -20.90 -21.86
CA GLN A 891 10.80 -20.44 -20.53
C GLN A 891 10.89 -18.91 -20.51
N GLY A 892 9.75 -18.22 -20.61
CA GLY A 892 9.69 -16.80 -20.35
C GLY A 892 10.11 -16.52 -18.90
N LYS A 893 11.10 -15.66 -18.67
CA LYS A 893 11.57 -15.30 -17.32
C LYS A 893 10.75 -14.18 -16.68
N LEU A 894 10.18 -13.30 -17.51
CA LEU A 894 9.45 -12.10 -17.12
C LEU A 894 7.94 -12.40 -17.01
N SER A 895 7.27 -11.80 -16.02
CA SER A 895 5.80 -11.80 -15.97
C SER A 895 5.24 -11.10 -17.21
N CYS A 896 4.13 -11.61 -17.73
CA CYS A 896 3.42 -11.02 -18.86
C CYS A 896 2.09 -10.48 -18.37
N TRP A 897 1.59 -9.43 -19.01
CA TRP A 897 0.32 -8.79 -18.75
C TRP A 897 -0.56 -8.92 -19.98
N GLU A 898 -1.82 -9.25 -19.76
CA GLU A 898 -2.81 -9.41 -20.81
C GLU A 898 -3.95 -8.43 -20.57
N VAL A 899 -4.19 -7.56 -21.55
CA VAL A 899 -5.41 -6.74 -21.64
C VAL A 899 -6.43 -7.55 -22.41
N ARG A 900 -7.60 -7.80 -21.83
CA ARG A 900 -8.65 -8.61 -22.43
C ARG A 900 -9.93 -7.82 -22.59
N VAL A 901 -10.47 -7.81 -23.80
CA VAL A 901 -11.80 -7.32 -24.14
C VAL A 901 -12.70 -8.52 -24.36
N ALA A 902 -13.71 -8.65 -23.50
CA ALA A 902 -14.62 -9.79 -23.50
C ALA A 902 -16.08 -9.35 -23.60
N GLY A 903 -16.91 -10.24 -24.13
CA GLY A 903 -18.31 -9.98 -24.42
C GLY A 903 -18.49 -9.33 -25.80
N VAL A 904 -19.43 -9.88 -26.58
CA VAL A 904 -19.66 -9.53 -27.98
C VAL A 904 -19.80 -8.03 -28.21
N ASP A 905 -20.44 -7.31 -27.29
CA ASP A 905 -20.68 -5.86 -27.42
C ASP A 905 -19.38 -5.05 -27.30
N ASN A 906 -18.47 -5.40 -26.38
CA ASN A 906 -17.17 -4.70 -26.29
C ASN A 906 -16.27 -5.08 -27.46
N VAL A 907 -16.36 -6.32 -27.94
CA VAL A 907 -15.58 -6.78 -29.09
C VAL A 907 -16.07 -6.12 -30.38
N GLN A 908 -17.38 -5.93 -30.54
CA GLN A 908 -17.95 -5.16 -31.64
C GLN A 908 -17.56 -3.69 -31.53
N ALA A 909 -17.72 -3.06 -30.35
CA ALA A 909 -17.29 -1.68 -30.15
C ALA A 909 -15.79 -1.47 -30.41
N PHE A 910 -14.95 -2.47 -30.07
CA PHE A 910 -13.54 -2.48 -30.43
C PHE A 910 -13.32 -2.55 -31.95
N ALA A 911 -14.07 -3.41 -32.65
CA ALA A 911 -14.01 -3.52 -34.10
C ALA A 911 -14.49 -2.24 -34.82
N ASP A 912 -15.47 -1.55 -34.25
CA ASP A 912 -16.04 -0.31 -34.81
C ASP A 912 -15.14 0.91 -34.54
N ALA A 913 -14.44 0.93 -33.40
CA ALA A 913 -13.62 2.07 -32.98
C ALA A 913 -12.23 2.12 -33.65
N ILE A 914 -11.73 0.99 -34.13
CA ILE A 914 -10.34 0.82 -34.57
C ILE A 914 -10.34 0.38 -36.04
N PRO A 915 -9.40 0.84 -36.89
CA PRO A 915 -9.23 0.30 -38.23
C PRO A 915 -9.09 -1.24 -38.23
N MET A 916 -9.80 -1.96 -39.11
CA MET A 916 -9.83 -3.44 -39.12
C MET A 916 -9.26 -4.07 -40.40
N TRP A 917 -8.55 -3.31 -41.23
CA TRP A 917 -8.05 -3.80 -42.51
C TRP A 917 -6.81 -4.70 -42.39
N GLY A 918 -6.12 -4.66 -41.24
CA GLY A 918 -4.95 -5.49 -40.98
C GLY A 918 -5.25 -7.00 -40.90
N PRO A 919 -4.22 -7.86 -40.92
CA PRO A 919 -4.40 -9.32 -40.85
C PRO A 919 -5.27 -9.81 -39.69
N ARG A 920 -5.05 -9.30 -38.47
CA ARG A 920 -5.81 -9.71 -37.28
C ARG A 920 -7.20 -9.07 -37.25
N GLY A 921 -7.32 -7.82 -37.69
CA GLY A 921 -8.59 -7.12 -37.86
C GLY A 921 -9.53 -7.85 -38.82
N ARG A 922 -9.01 -8.32 -39.96
CA ARG A 922 -9.79 -9.13 -40.91
C ARG A 922 -10.32 -10.42 -40.28
N VAL A 923 -9.48 -11.13 -39.53
CA VAL A 923 -9.91 -12.33 -38.78
C VAL A 923 -11.00 -11.97 -37.77
N LEU A 924 -10.86 -10.86 -37.05
CA LEU A 924 -11.87 -10.41 -36.10
C LEU A 924 -13.22 -10.13 -36.78
N VAL A 925 -13.22 -9.37 -37.86
CA VAL A 925 -14.42 -9.01 -38.63
C VAL A 925 -15.09 -10.26 -39.21
N GLU A 926 -14.31 -11.20 -39.75
CA GLU A 926 -14.83 -12.47 -40.26
C GLU A 926 -15.50 -13.29 -39.15
N GLU A 927 -14.85 -13.41 -37.99
CA GLU A 927 -15.39 -14.15 -36.84
C GLU A 927 -16.62 -13.46 -36.22
N LEU A 928 -16.67 -12.13 -36.20
CA LEU A 928 -17.86 -11.35 -35.82
C LEU A 928 -19.02 -11.61 -36.78
N GLY A 929 -18.76 -11.60 -38.09
CA GLY A 929 -19.74 -11.92 -39.14
C GLY A 929 -20.38 -13.30 -38.95
N LYS A 930 -19.58 -14.30 -38.58
CA LYS A 930 -20.06 -15.66 -38.25
C LYS A 930 -20.88 -15.70 -36.95
N SER A 931 -20.58 -14.84 -35.98
CA SER A 931 -21.14 -14.88 -34.62
C SER A 931 -22.49 -14.14 -34.48
N LEU A 932 -22.78 -13.19 -35.39
CA LEU A 932 -24.01 -12.38 -35.43
C LEU A 932 -25.31 -13.18 -35.60
N GLN A 933 -25.24 -14.46 -35.97
CA GLN A 933 -26.43 -15.29 -36.17
C GLN A 933 -26.98 -15.98 -34.91
N ARG A 934 -26.28 -15.94 -33.74
CA ARG A 934 -26.59 -16.92 -32.66
C ARG A 934 -26.36 -16.54 -31.17
N HIS A 935 -26.40 -15.30 -30.67
CA HIS A 935 -26.09 -15.09 -29.22
C HIS A 935 -26.94 -14.08 -28.42
N ARG A 936 -27.11 -14.39 -27.12
CA ARG A 936 -27.66 -13.52 -26.06
C ARG A 936 -26.55 -12.55 -25.58
N GLY A 937 -26.85 -11.25 -25.52
CA GLY A 937 -25.90 -10.18 -25.20
C GLY A 937 -25.29 -10.21 -23.79
N SER A 938 -24.22 -9.43 -23.58
CA SER A 938 -23.47 -9.35 -22.33
C SER A 938 -24.25 -8.66 -21.20
N GLN A 939 -23.98 -9.00 -19.93
CA GLN A 939 -24.51 -8.29 -18.76
C GLN A 939 -24.07 -6.81 -18.67
N ARG A 940 -23.14 -6.36 -19.52
CA ARG A 940 -22.70 -4.96 -19.67
C ARG A 940 -23.70 -4.05 -20.41
N VAL A 941 -24.70 -4.64 -21.05
CA VAL A 941 -25.67 -3.94 -21.89
C VAL A 941 -26.89 -3.52 -21.09
N TYR A 942 -26.96 -3.72 -19.78
CA TYR A 942 -28.17 -3.42 -19.02
C TYR A 942 -28.04 -2.10 -18.26
N LEU A 943 -29.13 -1.32 -18.19
CA LEU A 943 -29.24 -0.19 -17.27
C LEU A 943 -29.17 -0.66 -15.82
N SER A 944 -28.80 0.25 -14.92
CA SER A 944 -28.94 0.00 -13.49
C SER A 944 -30.40 -0.29 -13.14
N ASP A 945 -30.61 -0.98 -12.02
CA ASP A 945 -31.95 -1.26 -11.52
C ASP A 945 -32.68 0.05 -11.18
N SER A 946 -31.96 1.02 -10.61
CA SER A 946 -32.45 2.37 -10.32
C SER A 946 -32.87 3.15 -11.57
N ALA A 947 -32.20 2.97 -12.71
CA ALA A 947 -32.55 3.65 -13.96
C ALA A 947 -33.66 2.95 -14.77
N THR A 948 -33.86 1.65 -14.56
CA THR A 948 -34.81 0.84 -15.36
C THR A 948 -36.26 1.30 -15.20
N LYS A 949 -36.71 1.54 -13.96
CA LYS A 949 -38.09 1.97 -13.70
C LYS A 949 -38.38 3.40 -14.21
N PRO A 950 -37.54 4.41 -13.94
CA PRO A 950 -37.70 5.77 -14.50
C PRO A 950 -37.77 5.78 -16.03
N VAL A 951 -36.92 5.00 -16.71
CA VAL A 951 -36.94 4.93 -18.18
C VAL A 951 -38.24 4.34 -18.71
N LEU A 952 -38.74 3.26 -18.10
CA LEU A 952 -40.02 2.68 -18.52
C LEU A 952 -41.21 3.62 -18.26
N GLU A 953 -41.19 4.38 -17.17
CA GLU A 953 -42.21 5.38 -16.87
C GLU A 953 -42.14 6.56 -17.83
N HIS A 954 -40.93 7.06 -18.14
CA HIS A 954 -40.72 8.13 -19.13
C HIS A 954 -41.23 7.74 -20.52
N LEU A 955 -40.88 6.55 -21.00
CA LEU A 955 -41.35 6.03 -22.29
C LEU A 955 -42.89 5.91 -22.32
N ARG A 956 -43.52 5.42 -21.24
CA ARG A 956 -44.99 5.37 -21.14
C ARG A 956 -45.61 6.77 -21.15
N ASN A 957 -45.02 7.74 -20.44
CA ASN A 957 -45.51 9.11 -20.38
C ASN A 957 -45.41 9.84 -21.73
N ARG A 958 -44.43 9.49 -22.58
CA ARG A 958 -44.35 9.96 -23.98
C ARG A 958 -45.27 9.20 -24.94
N GLY A 959 -46.09 8.27 -24.46
CA GLY A 959 -47.02 7.50 -25.29
C GLY A 959 -46.34 6.43 -26.16
N VAL A 960 -45.10 6.07 -25.86
CA VAL A 960 -44.39 5.01 -26.60
C VAL A 960 -45.06 3.67 -26.30
N THR A 961 -45.36 2.89 -27.34
CA THR A 961 -45.99 1.56 -27.20
C THR A 961 -45.00 0.43 -27.48
N SER A 962 -45.30 -0.79 -27.02
CA SER A 962 -44.49 -1.97 -27.34
C SER A 962 -44.39 -2.21 -28.85
N SER A 963 -45.46 -1.95 -29.61
CA SER A 963 -45.46 -2.06 -31.07
C SER A 963 -44.48 -1.08 -31.73
N LEU A 964 -44.44 0.16 -31.24
CA LEU A 964 -43.53 1.20 -31.76
C LEU A 964 -42.06 0.87 -31.46
N VAL A 965 -41.78 0.40 -30.24
CA VAL A 965 -40.44 -0.09 -29.87
C VAL A 965 -40.04 -1.30 -30.71
N ALA A 966 -40.94 -2.26 -30.93
CA ALA A 966 -40.66 -3.42 -31.78
C ALA A 966 -40.35 -3.01 -33.23
N HIS A 967 -41.03 -1.99 -33.75
CA HIS A 967 -40.75 -1.41 -35.06
C HIS A 967 -39.36 -0.78 -35.14
N TRP A 968 -39.01 0.10 -34.20
CA TRP A 968 -37.67 0.72 -34.16
C TRP A 968 -36.53 -0.29 -33.99
N LEU A 969 -36.78 -1.38 -33.25
CA LEU A 969 -35.82 -2.46 -33.05
C LEU A 969 -35.77 -3.48 -34.21
N GLY A 970 -36.59 -3.33 -35.26
CA GLY A 970 -36.64 -4.26 -36.40
C GLY A 970 -37.08 -5.69 -36.02
N LEU A 971 -37.97 -5.84 -35.04
CA LEU A 971 -38.41 -7.15 -34.54
C LEU A 971 -39.65 -7.69 -35.28
N GLU A 972 -39.69 -9.00 -35.52
CA GLU A 972 -40.81 -9.71 -36.16
C GLU A 972 -42.19 -9.41 -35.54
N PRO A 973 -43.29 -9.33 -36.34
CA PRO A 973 -44.63 -8.96 -35.87
C PRO A 973 -45.17 -9.81 -34.72
N LYS A 974 -44.78 -11.10 -34.65
CA LYS A 974 -45.18 -12.01 -33.57
C LYS A 974 -44.61 -11.61 -32.20
N ARG A 975 -43.49 -10.86 -32.15
CA ARG A 975 -42.91 -10.32 -30.92
C ARG A 975 -43.51 -8.98 -30.49
N ALA A 976 -44.29 -8.30 -31.34
CA ALA A 976 -44.95 -7.04 -31.00
C ALA A 976 -46.03 -7.18 -29.88
N ARG A 977 -46.44 -8.43 -29.58
CA ARG A 977 -47.34 -8.76 -28.46
C ARG A 977 -46.65 -8.85 -27.09
N SER A 978 -45.31 -8.77 -27.03
CA SER A 978 -44.55 -8.77 -25.79
C SER A 978 -44.60 -7.39 -25.10
N GLY A 979 -44.59 -7.38 -23.76
CA GLY A 979 -44.56 -6.11 -23.01
C GLY A 979 -43.29 -5.31 -23.26
N MET A 980 -43.36 -3.97 -23.14
CA MET A 980 -42.23 -3.06 -23.39
C MET A 980 -40.95 -3.44 -22.65
N HIS A 981 -41.09 -3.88 -21.39
CA HIS A 981 -39.97 -4.39 -20.59
C HIS A 981 -39.33 -5.64 -21.22
N GLN A 982 -40.09 -6.58 -21.78
CA GLN A 982 -39.54 -7.76 -22.46
C GLN A 982 -38.84 -7.40 -23.78
N LEU A 983 -39.35 -6.39 -24.48
CA LEU A 983 -38.77 -5.88 -25.71
C LEU A 983 -37.46 -5.14 -25.47
N LEU A 984 -37.37 -4.35 -24.41
CA LEU A 984 -36.16 -3.60 -24.07
C LEU A 984 -35.15 -4.46 -23.29
N GLY A 985 -35.56 -5.46 -22.51
CA GLY A 985 -34.67 -6.39 -21.81
C GLY A 985 -35.24 -6.85 -20.45
N THR A 986 -35.00 -8.11 -20.05
CA THR A 986 -35.46 -8.66 -18.77
C THR A 986 -34.32 -9.33 -18.00
N PRO A 987 -34.13 -9.06 -16.69
CA PRO A 987 -34.93 -8.21 -15.81
C PRO A 987 -34.63 -6.70 -15.88
N LEU A 988 -33.59 -6.29 -16.60
CA LEU A 988 -33.16 -4.90 -16.75
C LEU A 988 -33.25 -4.48 -18.22
N LEU A 989 -33.38 -3.18 -18.51
CA LEU A 989 -33.44 -2.68 -19.89
C LEU A 989 -32.08 -2.76 -20.56
N ARG A 990 -32.04 -3.21 -21.81
CA ARG A 990 -30.83 -3.19 -22.62
C ARG A 990 -30.58 -1.80 -23.20
N ARG A 991 -29.39 -1.25 -22.94
CA ARG A 991 -28.87 0.03 -23.38
C ARG A 991 -28.75 0.13 -24.89
N ASP A 992 -28.38 -0.94 -25.61
CA ASP A 992 -28.35 -0.93 -27.09
C ASP A 992 -29.75 -0.70 -27.67
N ARG A 993 -30.74 -1.43 -27.16
CA ARG A 993 -32.14 -1.26 -27.55
C ARG A 993 -32.68 0.09 -27.15
N LEU A 994 -32.31 0.56 -25.96
CA LEU A 994 -32.70 1.89 -25.50
C LEU A 994 -32.03 3.00 -26.32
N ALA A 995 -30.79 2.80 -26.80
CA ALA A 995 -30.11 3.75 -27.68
C ALA A 995 -30.80 3.85 -29.04
N THR A 996 -31.25 2.73 -29.61
CA THR A 996 -32.09 2.74 -30.82
C THR A 996 -33.38 3.53 -30.60
N VAL A 997 -34.02 3.36 -29.43
CA VAL A 997 -35.23 4.11 -29.05
C VAL A 997 -34.93 5.59 -28.81
N ALA A 998 -33.82 5.92 -28.15
CA ALA A 998 -33.39 7.29 -27.88
C ALA A 998 -33.13 8.04 -29.19
N ALA A 999 -32.40 7.43 -30.12
CA ALA A 999 -32.12 7.99 -31.44
C ALA A 999 -33.40 8.15 -32.28
N ALA A 1000 -34.33 7.20 -32.23
CA ALA A 1000 -35.59 7.28 -32.95
C ALA A 1000 -36.53 8.37 -32.39
N LEU A 1001 -36.42 8.67 -31.08
CA LEU A 1001 -37.20 9.69 -30.39
C LEU A 1001 -36.53 11.06 -30.32
N ASP A 1002 -35.22 11.12 -30.57
CA ASP A 1002 -34.33 12.25 -30.25
C ASP A 1002 -34.59 12.77 -28.81
N ASP A 1003 -34.48 11.87 -27.82
CA ASP A 1003 -34.92 12.13 -26.44
C ASP A 1003 -33.74 12.48 -25.51
N PRO A 1004 -33.64 13.73 -25.02
CA PRO A 1004 -32.52 14.17 -24.18
C PRO A 1004 -32.36 13.39 -22.87
N PHE A 1005 -33.47 12.95 -22.25
CA PHE A 1005 -33.42 12.18 -21.01
C PHE A 1005 -32.86 10.77 -21.26
N LEU A 1006 -33.28 10.12 -22.34
CA LEU A 1006 -32.72 8.82 -22.71
C LEU A 1006 -31.24 8.94 -23.11
N HIS A 1007 -30.85 10.02 -23.77
CA HIS A 1007 -29.44 10.29 -24.08
C HIS A 1007 -28.59 10.49 -22.82
N ASP A 1008 -29.11 11.22 -21.82
CA ASP A 1008 -28.43 11.44 -20.54
C ASP A 1008 -28.28 10.14 -19.74
N VAL A 1009 -29.36 9.36 -19.61
CA VAL A 1009 -29.32 8.02 -18.98
C VAL A 1009 -28.38 7.07 -19.72
N LEU A 1010 -28.20 7.23 -21.03
CA LEU A 1010 -27.26 6.44 -21.81
C LEU A 1010 -25.80 6.90 -21.64
N ALA A 1011 -25.57 8.12 -21.15
CA ALA A 1011 -24.26 8.74 -20.98
C ALA A 1011 -23.49 8.34 -19.70
N ASP A 1012 -24.07 7.54 -18.79
CA ASP A 1012 -23.43 7.11 -17.53
C ASP A 1012 -21.95 6.68 -17.70
N GLU A 1013 -21.07 7.32 -16.93
CA GLU A 1013 -19.63 7.08 -16.91
C GLU A 1013 -19.22 6.01 -15.89
N LEU A 1014 -20.08 5.69 -14.93
CA LEU A 1014 -19.90 4.60 -13.99
C LEU A 1014 -20.68 3.34 -14.41
N SER A 1015 -20.20 2.19 -13.95
CA SER A 1015 -20.94 0.93 -13.96
C SER A 1015 -20.83 0.22 -12.62
N TYR A 1016 -21.94 -0.34 -12.16
CA TYR A 1016 -22.00 -1.04 -10.89
C TYR A 1016 -21.82 -2.55 -11.09
N ARG A 1017 -20.82 -3.12 -10.41
CA ARG A 1017 -20.35 -4.48 -10.62
C ARG A 1017 -20.39 -5.31 -9.36
N THR A 1018 -20.87 -6.52 -9.54
CA THR A 1018 -21.05 -7.50 -8.47
C THR A 1018 -19.72 -7.89 -7.83
N VAL A 1019 -19.61 -7.76 -6.52
CA VAL A 1019 -18.58 -8.38 -5.69
C VAL A 1019 -18.73 -9.89 -5.82
N SER A 1020 -17.74 -10.53 -6.43
CA SER A 1020 -17.72 -11.97 -6.67
C SER A 1020 -17.19 -12.77 -5.49
N GLU A 1021 -16.30 -12.18 -4.69
CA GLU A 1021 -15.62 -12.85 -3.59
C GLU A 1021 -15.09 -11.81 -2.60
N ILE A 1022 -15.17 -12.14 -1.30
CA ILE A 1022 -14.53 -11.41 -0.22
C ILE A 1022 -13.32 -12.23 0.23
N LEU A 1023 -12.14 -11.65 0.14
CA LEU A 1023 -10.87 -12.28 0.48
C LEU A 1023 -10.60 -12.14 1.99
N PRO A 1024 -9.90 -13.10 2.60
CA PRO A 1024 -9.59 -13.08 4.03
C PRO A 1024 -8.79 -11.84 4.42
N LEU A 1025 -8.97 -11.38 5.65
CA LEU A 1025 -8.19 -10.28 6.21
C LEU A 1025 -6.70 -10.59 6.14
N ARG A 1026 -5.89 -9.59 5.78
CA ARG A 1026 -4.43 -9.63 5.90
C ARG A 1026 -3.95 -8.32 6.51
N ARG A 1027 -2.77 -8.36 7.13
CA ARG A 1027 -2.09 -7.14 7.56
C ARG A 1027 -1.26 -6.59 6.40
N ALA A 1028 -1.40 -5.30 6.13
CA ALA A 1028 -0.66 -4.61 5.07
C ALA A 1028 -0.42 -3.17 5.50
N ARG A 1029 0.63 -2.52 4.97
CA ARG A 1029 0.76 -1.06 5.09
C ARG A 1029 -0.40 -0.42 4.34
N THR A 1030 -1.02 0.59 4.92
CA THR A 1030 -2.18 1.25 4.33
C THR A 1030 -1.92 2.72 4.10
N PHE A 1031 -2.56 3.25 3.07
CA PHE A 1031 -2.34 4.57 2.53
C PHE A 1031 -3.67 5.24 2.25
N ASP A 1032 -3.63 6.56 2.14
CA ASP A 1032 -4.75 7.34 1.66
C ASP A 1032 -4.29 8.64 1.00
N LEU A 1033 -5.14 9.21 0.14
CA LEU A 1033 -4.86 10.42 -0.62
C LEU A 1033 -6.02 11.41 -0.49
N GLU A 1034 -5.70 12.70 -0.36
CA GLU A 1034 -6.70 13.76 -0.45
C GLU A 1034 -6.75 14.31 -1.88
N VAL A 1035 -7.81 13.97 -2.60
CA VAL A 1035 -8.18 14.53 -3.89
C VAL A 1035 -9.08 15.75 -3.73
N GLU A 1036 -8.72 16.83 -4.42
CA GLU A 1036 -9.41 18.13 -4.40
C GLU A 1036 -10.90 18.04 -4.78
N ASP A 1037 -11.73 18.78 -4.03
CA ASP A 1037 -13.18 19.01 -4.16
C ASP A 1037 -14.12 17.79 -4.05
N LEU A 1038 -13.75 16.66 -4.64
CA LEU A 1038 -14.66 15.52 -4.84
C LEU A 1038 -14.55 14.47 -3.74
N HIS A 1039 -13.48 14.50 -2.95
CA HIS A 1039 -13.28 13.64 -1.77
C HIS A 1039 -13.39 12.13 -2.05
N ASN A 1040 -13.10 11.69 -3.28
CA ASN A 1040 -13.01 10.29 -3.67
C ASN A 1040 -12.02 10.12 -4.83
N PHE A 1041 -11.63 8.88 -5.13
CA PHE A 1041 -10.80 8.55 -6.28
C PHE A 1041 -11.02 7.11 -6.75
N VAL A 1042 -10.52 6.79 -7.94
CA VAL A 1042 -10.49 5.43 -8.48
C VAL A 1042 -9.22 4.70 -8.03
N ALA A 1043 -9.40 3.62 -7.28
CA ALA A 1043 -8.35 2.73 -6.79
C ALA A 1043 -8.60 1.29 -7.30
N ASP A 1044 -7.61 0.67 -7.95
CA ASP A 1044 -7.73 -0.66 -8.58
C ASP A 1044 -8.99 -0.80 -9.48
N GLY A 1045 -9.41 0.30 -10.11
CA GLY A 1045 -10.60 0.35 -10.97
C GLY A 1045 -11.94 0.37 -10.21
N VAL A 1046 -11.93 0.68 -8.92
CA VAL A 1046 -13.13 0.83 -8.06
C VAL A 1046 -13.15 2.24 -7.47
N VAL A 1047 -14.33 2.86 -7.40
CA VAL A 1047 -14.48 4.20 -6.80
C VAL A 1047 -14.53 4.08 -5.28
N VAL A 1048 -13.60 4.75 -4.61
CA VAL A 1048 -13.41 4.72 -3.16
C VAL A 1048 -13.33 6.13 -2.58
N HIS A 1049 -13.78 6.31 -1.34
CA HIS A 1049 -13.80 7.62 -0.68
C HIS A 1049 -12.43 7.96 -0.08
N ASN A 1050 -12.05 9.25 -0.04
CA ASN A 1050 -10.85 9.69 0.68
C ASN A 1050 -11.01 9.49 2.20
N CYS A 1051 -9.93 9.29 2.93
CA CYS A 1051 -9.88 9.50 4.37
C CYS A 1051 -9.68 10.99 4.66
N ALA A 1052 -10.38 11.51 5.68
CA ALA A 1052 -9.96 12.77 6.30
C ALA A 1052 -8.73 12.47 7.18
N PRO A 1053 -7.74 13.37 7.32
CA PRO A 1053 -6.44 13.07 7.91
C PRO A 1053 -6.53 12.30 9.25
N PRO A 1054 -6.02 11.07 9.32
CA PRO A 1054 -5.74 10.33 10.56
C PRO A 1054 -4.32 10.64 11.08
N PHE A 1055 -4.08 10.41 12.38
CA PHE A 1055 -2.79 10.42 13.07
C PHE A 1055 -2.11 11.74 13.38
N LYS A 1056 -2.83 12.87 13.27
CA LYS A 1056 -2.42 14.05 14.02
C LYS A 1056 -2.53 13.75 15.52
N GLN A 1057 -1.45 14.04 16.24
CA GLN A 1057 -1.43 14.01 17.70
C GLN A 1057 -1.60 15.45 18.17
N ALA A 1058 -2.44 15.64 19.18
CA ALA A 1058 -2.55 16.89 19.90
C ALA A 1058 -1.99 16.66 21.30
N GLU A 1059 -1.10 17.52 21.74
CA GLU A 1059 -0.75 17.62 23.15
C GLU A 1059 -1.53 18.78 23.75
N MET A 1060 -2.11 18.56 24.92
CA MET A 1060 -2.81 19.59 25.66
C MET A 1060 -2.59 19.44 27.15
N ASP A 1061 -2.63 20.57 27.85
CA ASP A 1061 -2.45 20.63 29.28
C ASP A 1061 -3.83 20.62 29.95
N ILE A 1062 -4.10 19.64 30.81
CA ILE A 1062 -5.32 19.52 31.61
C ILE A 1062 -4.99 19.94 33.04
N MET A 1063 -5.49 21.08 33.46
CA MET A 1063 -5.24 21.69 34.76
C MET A 1063 -6.26 21.20 35.79
N TYR A 1064 -5.81 20.86 37.00
CA TYR A 1064 -6.71 20.34 38.04
C TYR A 1064 -7.76 21.39 38.43
N GLY A 1065 -9.03 20.99 38.42
CA GLY A 1065 -10.16 21.86 38.75
C GLY A 1065 -10.51 22.93 37.70
N LEU A 1066 -9.74 23.05 36.61
CA LEU A 1066 -9.92 24.07 35.56
C LEU A 1066 -10.12 23.46 34.15
N GLY A 1067 -9.73 22.20 33.93
CA GLY A 1067 -9.88 21.52 32.64
C GLY A 1067 -8.77 21.82 31.63
N ILE A 1068 -9.10 21.69 30.34
CA ILE A 1068 -8.19 21.91 29.22
C ILE A 1068 -7.77 23.39 29.17
N SER A 1069 -6.47 23.66 29.19
CA SER A 1069 -5.94 25.03 29.07
C SER A 1069 -5.95 25.52 27.63
N ARG A 1070 -6.89 26.43 27.31
CA ARG A 1070 -6.95 27.12 26.02
C ARG A 1070 -5.67 27.91 25.75
N GLU A 1071 -5.22 28.72 26.72
CA GLU A 1071 -4.06 29.60 26.58
C GLU A 1071 -2.76 28.80 26.40
N GLY A 1072 -2.63 27.69 27.12
CA GLY A 1072 -1.52 26.75 26.94
C GLY A 1072 -1.45 26.19 25.52
N GLY A 1073 -2.61 25.83 24.95
CA GLY A 1073 -2.71 25.38 23.56
C GLY A 1073 -2.35 26.46 22.54
N LEU A 1074 -2.79 27.72 22.75
CA LEU A 1074 -2.45 28.84 21.86
C LEU A 1074 -0.94 29.13 21.84
N ILE A 1075 -0.27 29.03 23.00
CA ILE A 1075 1.18 29.20 23.09
C ILE A 1075 1.90 28.06 22.35
N ASP A 1076 1.53 26.81 22.63
CA ASP A 1076 2.21 25.65 22.03
C ASP A 1076 2.05 25.64 20.50
N VAL A 1077 0.81 25.74 20.01
CA VAL A 1077 0.52 25.77 18.56
C VAL A 1077 1.06 27.06 17.92
N GLY A 1078 1.02 28.19 18.63
CA GLY A 1078 1.60 29.45 18.18
C GLY A 1078 3.11 29.36 17.97
N VAL A 1079 3.83 28.65 18.84
CA VAL A 1079 5.28 28.40 18.68
C VAL A 1079 5.54 27.43 17.54
N GLU A 1080 4.78 26.33 17.45
CA GLU A 1080 4.91 25.35 16.36
C GLU A 1080 4.68 25.96 14.98
N THR A 1081 3.70 26.87 14.87
CA THR A 1081 3.39 27.58 13.62
C THR A 1081 4.29 28.79 13.39
N GLY A 1082 5.16 29.16 14.34
CA GLY A 1082 6.06 30.32 14.27
C GLY A 1082 5.35 31.68 14.38
N LEU A 1083 4.09 31.72 14.82
CA LEU A 1083 3.37 32.97 15.15
C LEU A 1083 3.85 33.56 16.49
N VAL A 1084 4.13 32.69 17.47
CA VAL A 1084 4.73 33.06 18.76
C VAL A 1084 6.22 32.70 18.72
N ARG A 1085 7.09 33.65 19.06
CA ARG A 1085 8.54 33.43 19.13
C ARG A 1085 8.97 33.10 20.56
N LYS A 1086 9.74 32.03 20.71
CA LYS A 1086 10.39 31.63 21.97
C LYS A 1086 11.89 31.96 21.93
N ALA A 1087 12.35 32.84 22.80
CA ALA A 1087 13.76 33.21 22.96
C ALA A 1087 14.22 32.94 24.39
N GLY A 1088 14.91 31.82 24.60
CA GLY A 1088 15.24 31.34 25.96
C GLY A 1088 13.98 31.02 26.76
N ALA A 1089 13.80 31.69 27.90
CA ALA A 1089 12.61 31.56 28.74
C ALA A 1089 11.44 32.48 28.33
N TRP A 1090 11.64 33.41 27.39
CA TRP A 1090 10.64 34.41 27.03
C TRP A 1090 9.79 34.00 25.82
N TYR A 1091 8.49 34.31 25.89
CA TYR A 1091 7.52 34.18 24.80
C TYR A 1091 7.09 35.56 24.30
N THR A 1092 7.05 35.75 22.97
CA THR A 1092 6.73 37.03 22.32
C THR A 1092 5.83 36.85 21.11
N TYR A 1093 4.92 37.79 20.87
CA TYR A 1093 4.04 37.84 19.69
C TYR A 1093 4.07 39.25 19.10
N GLU A 1094 4.41 39.38 17.81
CA GLU A 1094 4.53 40.67 17.07
C GLU A 1094 5.34 41.80 17.74
N GLY A 1095 6.20 41.47 18.71
CA GLY A 1095 7.00 42.44 19.46
C GLY A 1095 6.56 42.60 20.92
N ASP A 1096 5.36 42.16 21.27
CA ASP A 1096 4.83 42.17 22.62
C ASP A 1096 5.36 40.99 23.43
N GLN A 1097 5.72 41.25 24.69
CA GLN A 1097 6.18 40.23 25.63
C GLN A 1097 4.98 39.56 26.30
N LEU A 1098 4.74 38.30 25.96
CA LEU A 1098 3.69 37.49 26.58
C LEU A 1098 4.08 37.10 28.01
N GLY A 1099 5.36 36.81 28.25
CA GLY A 1099 5.87 36.52 29.60
C GLY A 1099 7.14 35.68 29.65
N GLN A 1100 7.76 35.64 30.83
CA GLN A 1100 8.90 34.77 31.12
C GLN A 1100 8.40 33.44 31.68
N GLY A 1101 8.52 32.37 30.90
CA GLY A 1101 8.00 31.05 31.22
C GLY A 1101 6.55 30.85 30.74
N LYS A 1102 6.15 29.58 30.60
CA LYS A 1102 4.86 29.22 30.02
C LYS A 1102 3.69 29.67 30.90
N GLU A 1103 3.80 29.57 32.22
CA GLU A 1103 2.69 29.97 33.11
C GLU A 1103 2.44 31.46 33.17
N ASN A 1104 3.49 32.28 33.21
CA ASN A 1104 3.32 33.74 33.12
C ASN A 1104 2.71 34.15 31.78
N SER A 1105 3.07 33.46 30.69
CA SER A 1105 2.49 33.69 29.37
C SER A 1105 1.01 33.27 29.30
N ARG A 1106 0.62 32.19 29.98
CA ARG A 1106 -0.80 31.79 30.10
C ARG A 1106 -1.61 32.80 30.91
N ALA A 1107 -1.08 33.26 32.05
CA ALA A 1107 -1.73 34.27 32.86
C ALA A 1107 -1.94 35.57 32.05
N PHE A 1108 -0.94 36.00 31.31
CA PHE A 1108 -1.04 37.17 30.44
C PHE A 1108 -2.13 37.02 29.36
N LEU A 1109 -2.18 35.89 28.66
CA LEU A 1109 -3.22 35.65 27.65
C LEU A 1109 -4.63 35.55 28.26
N ARG A 1110 -4.74 35.05 29.50
CA ARG A 1110 -6.01 35.01 30.22
C ARG A 1110 -6.51 36.41 30.59
N ASP A 1111 -5.59 37.29 30.99
CA ASP A 1111 -5.91 38.68 31.33
C ASP A 1111 -6.15 39.55 30.07
N ASN A 1112 -5.77 39.06 28.88
CA ASN A 1112 -5.89 39.75 27.59
C ASN A 1112 -6.64 38.88 26.55
N PRO A 1113 -7.96 38.67 26.71
CA PRO A 1113 -8.73 37.76 25.86
C PRO A 1113 -8.78 38.19 24.38
N ASP A 1114 -8.80 39.49 24.08
CA ASP A 1114 -8.80 40.00 22.70
C ASP A 1114 -7.54 39.55 21.93
N LEU A 1115 -6.39 39.56 22.59
CA LEU A 1115 -5.12 39.09 22.02
C LEU A 1115 -5.12 37.57 21.84
N ALA A 1116 -5.67 36.83 22.81
CA ALA A 1116 -5.81 35.38 22.70
C ALA A 1116 -6.72 34.99 21.51
N ASP A 1117 -7.83 35.69 21.31
CA ASP A 1117 -8.75 35.50 20.19
C ASP A 1117 -8.09 35.83 18.84
N GLU A 1118 -7.27 36.89 18.78
CA GLU A 1118 -6.49 37.24 17.59
C GLU A 1118 -5.49 36.13 17.24
N ILE A 1119 -4.71 35.67 18.22
CA ILE A 1119 -3.73 34.57 18.02
C ILE A 1119 -4.45 33.31 17.55
N GLU A 1120 -5.59 32.96 18.15
CA GLU A 1120 -6.38 31.80 17.74
C GLU A 1120 -6.86 31.92 16.28
N LYS A 1121 -7.39 33.08 15.91
CA LYS A 1121 -7.85 33.35 14.55
C LYS A 1121 -6.72 33.20 13.54
N ARG A 1122 -5.55 33.79 13.81
CA ARG A 1122 -4.38 33.68 12.92
C ARG A 1122 -3.85 32.25 12.82
N ILE A 1123 -3.86 31.50 13.92
CA ILE A 1123 -3.51 30.06 13.92
C ILE A 1123 -4.46 29.29 12.99
N LYS A 1124 -5.78 29.50 13.13
CA LYS A 1124 -6.80 28.84 12.32
C LYS A 1124 -6.69 29.19 10.83
N GLU A 1125 -6.50 30.46 10.50
CA GLU A 1125 -6.30 30.93 9.12
C GLU A 1125 -5.04 30.31 8.50
N LYS A 1126 -3.91 30.34 9.22
CA LYS A 1126 -2.64 29.79 8.75
C LYS A 1126 -2.68 28.28 8.52
N LEU A 1127 -3.47 27.57 9.33
CA LEU A 1127 -3.64 26.11 9.25
C LEU A 1127 -4.83 25.68 8.38
N GLY A 1128 -5.60 26.62 7.84
CA GLY A 1128 -6.76 26.35 6.98
C GLY A 1128 -7.92 25.66 7.71
N VAL A 1129 -8.10 25.90 9.01
CA VAL A 1129 -9.09 25.22 9.86
C VAL A 1129 -10.28 26.14 10.15
N GLY A 1130 -11.47 25.77 9.66
CA GLY A 1130 -12.74 26.48 9.91
C GLY A 1130 -13.55 26.77 8.63
N PRO A 1131 -14.81 27.22 8.73
CA PRO A 1131 -15.62 27.60 7.57
C PRO A 1131 -15.01 28.81 6.88
N LYS A 1132 -14.66 28.67 5.60
CA LYS A 1132 -14.19 29.79 4.77
C LYS A 1132 -15.33 30.79 4.60
N VAL A 1133 -15.14 32.04 5.03
CA VAL A 1133 -16.04 33.13 4.68
C VAL A 1133 -15.86 33.38 3.18
N ASN A 1134 -16.93 33.16 2.41
CA ASN A 1134 -17.11 33.39 0.97
C ASN A 1134 -16.04 34.30 0.34
N GLU A 1135 -15.05 33.71 -0.34
CA GLU A 1135 -14.34 34.43 -1.39
C GLU A 1135 -15.27 34.50 -2.62
N PRO A 1136 -15.41 35.67 -3.27
CA PRO A 1136 -16.12 35.74 -4.54
C PRO A 1136 -15.43 34.82 -5.56
N PRO A 1137 -16.19 34.16 -6.45
CA PRO A 1137 -15.63 33.20 -7.40
C PRO A 1137 -14.50 33.86 -8.18
N ALA A 1138 -13.31 33.25 -8.11
CA ALA A 1138 -12.17 33.66 -8.91
C ALA A 1138 -12.58 33.65 -10.38
N ALA A 1139 -12.38 34.78 -11.04
CA ALA A 1139 -12.74 34.97 -12.44
C ALA A 1139 -12.18 33.84 -13.30
N ASN A 1140 -13.04 33.29 -14.16
CA ASN A 1140 -12.68 32.35 -15.22
C ASN A 1140 -11.37 32.81 -15.88
N ILE A 1141 -10.32 32.00 -15.72
CA ILE A 1141 -9.18 32.04 -16.62
C ILE A 1141 -9.55 31.10 -17.75
N ASP A 1142 -9.95 31.71 -18.88
CA ASP A 1142 -10.16 31.01 -20.14
C ASP A 1142 -8.89 30.20 -20.50
N PHE A 1143 -9.06 28.89 -20.69
CA PHE A 1143 -8.18 28.03 -21.47
C PHE A 1143 -9.01 27.29 -22.50
#